data_AF-A0A498ND63-F1
#
_entry.id   AF-A0A498ND63-F1
#
_cell.length_a   1.000
_cell.length_b   1.000
_cell.length_c   1.000
_cell.angle_alpha   90.00
_cell.angle_beta   90.00
_cell.angle_gamma   90.00
#
_symmetry.space_group_name_H-M   'P 1'
#
loop_
_entity.id
_entity.type
_entity.pdbx_description
1 polymer ?
#
loop_
_entity_poly.entity_id
_entity_poly.type
_entity_poly.pdbx_seq_one_letter_code
_entity_poly.pdbx_strand_id
1 'polypeptide(L)'
;MAPTVILLSLLTFIIVLVGGVTTSPSLKKSATTASYNLNYTQPSSSATGSGRARSKPRTTSAYGNTSPAKVSRLSKTAKPTEATTRALKPTEGSTKRLRATTFKPTEVTSRAPKHTTVKPFESTKGTTKAVKPTAVKPTLPATKTTTTPARFNTEDLNENIDKNVERKVWNTKESEEPPVFECPPLGLESLKVKDSQIQASSYKRTGLGPHRGRLNIQSGVEDGDIYDGAWCALYKDQNQWLQIDAKKLTKFTAVILQGRSSIWSLDFVETFKVQVSNDTIKWKPCMNGTEEAVFEGNQDSETPVLAVLPEPAVAQYIRINPQTWFKNGTICLRAEIMGCELPDPNNIYPWQAEEGTKDKLDFRHHNYKEMRKVRKMESFLGLFCQYDMLMKSVNEMCPDITRIYSIGKSYMGLKLYVMEISDNPGKHELGEPEFRYVAGMHGNEVLGRELLLNLMEYICQEYKRENQRIVHLVKETRIHLLPSMNPDGYEMAYKKGSELAGWALGRYSYEGIDMNHNFADLNTVMWDAIELETDKSKLINHYFPIPEQYTSEDAMVAPETRAVISWMQTIPFVLSANLHGGELVVTYPFDMTKDWAPKEHTPTPDESFFRWLATAYASTNHVMSNPDRRPCHNEDFLRYNNIINGANWHTVPGSMNDFSYLHTNCFEVTVELSCDKFPHASELPIEWENNKESLIIYMEQVHRGIKGVVKDKDTEAGIADAIIKVDDIDHHIRSAFDGDYWRLLNPGDYDITVTAEGYFPAKRSCRVEYEHYPTICDFHLTKTPKQRLREILAKGGKIPKDLQLRLRQMRIRKLRATTKLINQRRAGSPIMMWPKFTTSTAVVTLRMCRFGNMATLRPHIRSVSQGPSYLDPRTHSIRPLCRISPLLAGHASITLSPGRQPKRTITTDRPSWYESVADSTPVHLTEQLLVSAQQMTGLPWWASIMCTTLALRTAITLPLGVYQAIIIAKVLPGAVVVVVHVEALQKEIAVLARQLSFEISVKAKEKGWSEKTCRFHFKKNLKRIVSELYVRDNCHPFKASLLIWVQLPMWVCLSLALRNLSLGMGHVPLASEAGLATGGALWFPDLTLPDSTWIMPVSLGLINLLITEIFALRQLEPSKFQKYVTNFIRGISLVMIPIAATVPSSMALYWLSSSCVGLAHNLLLRSPRFRSVCRIPPTHSDSETPYKDIAAAFVAKYIK
;
A
#
# COMPACT_ATOMS: atom_id res chain seq x y z
N MET A 1 -3.32 -22.72 55.57
CA MET A 1 -3.23 -21.34 56.09
C MET A 1 -1.86 -20.69 55.88
N ALA A 2 -0.74 -21.43 55.80
CA ALA A 2 0.60 -20.82 55.62
C ALA A 2 0.79 -19.91 54.36
N PRO A 3 0.39 -20.28 53.12
CA PRO A 3 0.81 -19.51 51.94
C PRO A 3 0.17 -18.12 51.85
N THR A 4 -1.06 -17.95 52.35
CA THR A 4 -1.71 -16.62 52.41
C THR A 4 -1.03 -15.67 53.39
N VAL A 5 -0.53 -16.19 54.53
CA VAL A 5 0.27 -15.40 55.48
C VAL A 5 1.60 -15.00 54.84
N ILE A 6 2.28 -15.92 54.15
CA ILE A 6 3.58 -15.65 53.51
C ILE A 6 3.45 -14.65 52.34
N LEU A 7 2.36 -14.71 51.56
CA LEU A 7 2.09 -13.72 50.52
C LEU A 7 1.83 -12.32 51.12
N LEU A 8 1.12 -12.25 52.24
CA LEU A 8 0.95 -11.03 53.03
C LEU A 8 2.28 -10.54 53.63
N SER A 9 3.16 -11.43 54.08
CA SER A 9 4.51 -11.08 54.57
C SER A 9 5.42 -10.55 53.46
N LEU A 10 5.37 -11.12 52.25
CA LEU A 10 6.09 -10.59 51.09
C LEU A 10 5.56 -9.21 50.67
N LEU A 11 4.23 -9.03 50.68
CA LEU A 11 3.61 -7.73 50.45
C LEU A 11 4.00 -6.70 51.52
N THR A 12 4.00 -7.05 52.81
CA THR A 12 4.46 -6.12 53.86
C THR A 12 5.96 -5.87 53.81
N PHE A 13 6.79 -6.84 53.44
CA PHE A 13 8.24 -6.62 53.26
C PHE A 13 8.53 -5.64 52.12
N ILE A 14 7.82 -5.76 50.99
CA ILE A 14 7.89 -4.80 49.87
C ILE A 14 7.34 -3.43 50.29
N ILE A 15 6.23 -3.37 51.03
CA ILE A 15 5.66 -2.11 51.55
C ILE A 15 6.59 -1.44 52.58
N VAL A 16 7.31 -2.21 53.41
CA VAL A 16 8.29 -1.67 54.37
C VAL A 16 9.53 -1.12 53.66
N LEU A 17 10.03 -1.81 52.62
CA LEU A 17 11.13 -1.31 51.79
C LEU A 17 10.78 -0.02 51.02
N VAL A 18 9.52 0.16 50.63
CA VAL A 18 9.03 1.38 49.95
C VAL A 18 8.55 2.46 50.93
N GLY A 19 8.16 2.06 52.15
CA GLY A 19 7.54 2.91 53.17
C GLY A 19 8.51 3.52 54.20
N GLY A 20 9.82 3.45 53.97
CA GLY A 20 10.87 3.80 54.94
C GLY A 20 11.01 5.27 55.38
N VAL A 21 9.98 6.13 55.23
CA VAL A 21 9.98 7.51 55.74
C VAL A 21 8.58 7.91 56.26
N THR A 22 8.55 8.53 57.45
CA THR A 22 7.36 8.89 58.26
C THR A 22 6.63 7.67 58.84
N THR A 23 6.39 7.54 60.16
CA THR A 23 6.12 8.58 61.17
C THR A 23 6.76 8.31 62.55
N SER A 24 6.99 9.36 63.35
CA SER A 24 7.16 9.30 64.80
C SER A 24 6.43 10.49 65.46
N PRO A 25 5.78 10.36 66.64
CA PRO A 25 4.83 11.37 67.13
C PRO A 25 5.42 12.40 68.11
N SER A 26 4.95 13.66 67.95
CA SER A 26 4.73 14.69 68.99
C SER A 26 5.58 14.68 70.27
N LEU A 27 6.48 15.67 70.40
CA LEU A 27 6.80 16.29 71.69
C LEU A 27 7.02 17.81 71.54
N LYS A 28 6.82 18.56 72.64
CA LYS A 28 6.62 20.03 72.65
C LYS A 28 7.91 20.80 72.93
N LYS A 29 8.15 21.93 72.24
CA LYS A 29 8.19 23.30 72.84
C LYS A 29 8.58 24.42 71.85
N SER A 30 8.18 25.64 72.22
CA SER A 30 8.63 26.97 71.76
C SER A 30 10.18 27.09 71.76
N ALA A 31 10.87 28.01 71.06
CA ALA A 31 10.48 29.39 70.77
C ALA A 31 11.33 30.15 69.70
N THR A 32 10.84 31.33 69.30
CA THR A 32 11.57 32.59 68.97
C THR A 32 12.64 32.69 67.85
N THR A 33 12.25 33.45 66.81
CA THR A 33 12.84 34.78 66.45
C THR A 33 13.94 34.94 65.38
N ALA A 34 13.58 35.76 64.39
CA ALA A 34 14.35 36.72 63.56
C ALA A 34 15.64 36.34 62.79
N SER A 35 15.51 36.56 61.48
CA SER A 35 16.51 37.08 60.53
C SER A 35 17.51 38.12 61.03
N TYR A 36 18.71 38.17 60.40
CA TYR A 36 19.29 39.42 59.87
C TYR A 36 20.28 39.16 58.70
N ASN A 37 20.98 40.20 58.23
CA ASN A 37 21.51 40.35 56.85
C ASN A 37 23.05 40.39 56.72
N LEU A 38 23.52 40.21 55.47
CA LEU A 38 24.65 40.88 54.79
C LEU A 38 26.14 40.48 55.06
N ASN A 39 26.86 40.44 53.92
CA ASN A 39 28.24 40.90 53.63
C ASN A 39 29.51 40.04 53.86
N TYR A 40 30.31 39.97 52.77
CA TYR A 40 31.79 40.08 52.64
C TYR A 40 32.70 39.41 53.69
N THR A 41 33.63 38.52 53.31
CA THR A 41 34.99 38.95 52.87
C THR A 41 35.83 37.84 52.18
N GLN A 42 36.94 38.25 51.55
CA GLN A 42 38.09 37.46 51.05
C GLN A 42 39.21 37.46 52.14
N PRO A 43 40.23 36.54 52.18
CA PRO A 43 41.36 36.64 51.22
C PRO A 43 42.25 35.39 50.91
N SER A 44 42.78 35.40 49.67
CA SER A 44 44.20 35.18 49.26
C SER A 44 45.01 33.87 49.52
N SER A 45 45.53 33.34 48.39
CA SER A 45 46.87 32.72 48.19
C SER A 45 47.16 31.34 48.83
N SER A 46 47.99 30.46 48.25
CA SER A 46 49.01 30.58 47.17
C SER A 46 48.93 29.37 46.19
N ALA A 47 49.83 29.01 45.25
CA ALA A 47 51.23 29.40 44.97
C ALA A 47 51.63 29.25 43.46
N THR A 48 52.81 28.68 43.18
CA THR A 48 53.58 28.57 41.93
C THR A 48 53.49 27.17 41.26
N GLY A 49 53.84 26.95 39.98
CA GLY A 49 54.15 27.88 38.88
C GLY A 49 55.05 27.31 37.75
N SER A 50 54.73 27.59 36.48
CA SER A 50 55.53 27.34 35.23
C SER A 50 55.78 25.87 34.80
N GLY A 51 56.08 25.53 33.53
CA GLY A 51 56.03 26.32 32.28
C GLY A 51 56.50 25.59 31.00
N ARG A 52 55.88 25.93 29.85
CA ARG A 52 56.32 25.83 28.42
C ARG A 52 57.03 24.57 27.81
N ALA A 53 56.36 24.03 26.77
CA ALA A 53 56.83 23.92 25.36
C ALA A 53 57.67 22.70 24.81
N ARG A 54 56.96 21.83 24.06
CA ARG A 54 57.08 21.64 22.57
C ARG A 54 58.41 21.17 21.93
N SER A 55 58.49 19.89 21.50
CA SER A 55 59.13 19.47 20.21
C SER A 55 58.79 18.04 19.74
N LYS A 56 58.83 17.81 18.42
CA LYS A 56 58.89 16.50 17.70
C LYS A 56 60.37 16.22 17.32
N PRO A 57 60.84 14.96 17.09
CA PRO A 57 60.77 14.35 15.74
C PRO A 57 60.72 12.79 15.66
N ARG A 58 60.99 12.28 14.44
CA ARG A 58 61.14 10.89 13.92
C ARG A 58 62.19 10.02 14.69
N THR A 59 62.45 8.72 14.45
CA THR A 59 62.38 7.86 13.21
C THR A 59 62.52 6.33 13.52
N THR A 60 62.18 5.43 12.55
CA THR A 60 62.70 4.02 12.35
C THR A 60 62.43 2.95 13.47
N SER A 61 62.51 1.60 13.31
CA SER A 61 62.72 0.61 12.20
C SER A 61 62.33 -0.81 12.76
N ALA A 62 61.40 -1.61 12.19
CA ALA A 62 61.51 -2.64 11.12
C ALA A 62 61.89 -4.10 11.56
N TYR A 63 61.58 -5.09 10.69
CA TYR A 63 61.68 -6.58 10.79
C TYR A 63 60.63 -7.36 11.64
N GLY A 64 60.08 -8.50 11.18
CA GLY A 64 60.13 -9.08 9.81
C GLY A 64 59.52 -10.50 9.63
N ASN A 65 59.13 -10.82 8.37
CA ASN A 65 58.81 -12.14 7.78
C ASN A 65 57.56 -12.91 8.32
N THR A 66 56.83 -13.75 7.56
CA THR A 66 57.15 -14.56 6.36
C THR A 66 56.05 -14.54 5.26
N SER A 67 56.24 -15.28 4.15
CA SER A 67 55.27 -15.54 3.06
C SER A 67 55.48 -16.95 2.49
N PRO A 68 54.63 -17.52 1.60
CA PRO A 68 54.90 -17.35 0.16
C PRO A 68 53.72 -17.50 -0.87
N ALA A 69 53.93 -16.92 -2.06
CA ALA A 69 53.64 -17.46 -3.42
C ALA A 69 52.20 -17.55 -4.02
N LYS A 70 51.96 -17.46 -5.37
CA LYS A 70 52.67 -16.83 -6.55
C LYS A 70 51.83 -16.99 -7.86
N VAL A 71 52.19 -16.27 -8.96
CA VAL A 71 51.82 -16.47 -10.42
C VAL A 71 50.41 -15.93 -10.82
N SER A 72 50.13 -15.20 -11.93
CA SER A 72 50.89 -14.47 -13.01
C SER A 72 50.00 -13.32 -13.60
N ARG A 73 50.47 -12.10 -13.95
CA ARG A 73 51.22 -11.63 -15.18
C ARG A 73 50.36 -11.72 -16.48
N LEU A 74 50.25 -10.76 -17.42
CA LEU A 74 51.02 -9.57 -17.93
C LEU A 74 50.09 -8.31 -18.07
N SER A 75 50.48 -7.01 -17.99
CA SER A 75 51.35 -6.12 -18.83
C SER A 75 50.70 -5.57 -20.14
N LYS A 76 50.88 -4.32 -20.64
CA LYS A 76 51.64 -3.12 -20.18
C LYS A 76 51.38 -1.87 -21.09
N THR A 77 51.47 -0.64 -20.53
CA THR A 77 51.93 0.67 -21.10
C THR A 77 51.60 1.17 -22.53
N ALA A 78 51.18 2.44 -22.65
CA ALA A 78 51.80 3.47 -23.53
C ALA A 78 51.40 4.92 -23.13
N LYS A 79 52.28 5.92 -23.37
CA LYS A 79 52.01 7.39 -23.25
C LYS A 79 53.14 8.23 -23.90
N PRO A 80 52.81 9.25 -24.71
CA PRO A 80 53.57 10.53 -24.84
C PRO A 80 52.67 11.73 -24.40
N THR A 81 53.07 12.92 -23.92
CA THR A 81 54.19 13.89 -24.15
C THR A 81 54.17 14.61 -25.50
N GLU A 82 54.42 15.92 -25.65
CA GLU A 82 54.46 17.09 -24.73
C GLU A 82 54.69 18.36 -25.60
N ALA A 83 54.15 19.54 -25.25
CA ALA A 83 54.51 20.81 -25.93
C ALA A 83 54.21 22.08 -25.11
N THR A 84 55.11 23.06 -25.17
CA THR A 84 55.03 24.43 -24.62
C THR A 84 54.66 25.44 -25.75
N THR A 85 54.48 26.78 -25.60
CA THR A 85 55.05 27.77 -24.65
C THR A 85 54.29 29.12 -24.70
N ARG A 86 54.68 30.04 -23.78
CA ARG A 86 54.64 31.52 -23.85
C ARG A 86 53.36 32.25 -23.41
N ALA A 87 53.60 33.47 -22.93
CA ALA A 87 52.65 34.41 -22.32
C ALA A 87 53.04 35.85 -22.67
N LEU A 88 52.13 36.81 -22.48
CA LEU A 88 52.43 38.26 -22.46
C LEU A 88 51.41 39.04 -21.60
N LYS A 89 51.88 40.15 -21.05
CA LYS A 89 51.21 41.25 -20.28
C LYS A 89 51.92 42.56 -20.75
N PRO A 90 51.47 43.80 -20.47
CA PRO A 90 50.98 44.29 -19.16
C PRO A 90 49.96 45.48 -19.23
N THR A 91 49.91 46.29 -18.15
CA THR A 91 49.47 47.71 -18.04
C THR A 91 48.00 48.06 -18.40
N GLU A 92 47.16 48.59 -17.50
CA GLU A 92 47.20 49.81 -16.64
C GLU A 92 46.56 51.06 -17.27
N GLY A 93 45.74 51.76 -16.48
CA GLY A 93 45.04 53.00 -16.85
C GLY A 93 43.96 53.32 -15.81
N SER A 94 43.81 54.58 -15.38
CA SER A 94 42.95 54.91 -14.22
C SER A 94 42.43 56.36 -14.18
N THR A 95 41.48 56.60 -13.25
CA THR A 95 41.05 57.89 -12.63
C THR A 95 39.76 58.62 -13.10
N LYS A 96 38.91 58.89 -12.08
CA LYS A 96 38.23 60.16 -11.71
C LYS A 96 37.18 60.84 -12.66
N ARG A 97 35.89 60.58 -12.35
CA ARG A 97 34.99 61.47 -11.58
C ARG A 97 35.12 63.00 -11.76
N LEU A 98 34.08 63.70 -12.28
CA LEU A 98 33.37 64.84 -11.59
C LEU A 98 32.20 65.52 -12.37
N ARG A 99 31.12 65.81 -11.62
CA ARG A 99 30.05 66.86 -11.70
C ARG A 99 29.78 67.72 -12.97
N ALA A 100 28.57 67.55 -13.53
CA ALA A 100 27.37 68.43 -13.44
C ALA A 100 27.38 69.95 -13.76
N THR A 101 26.42 70.36 -14.62
CA THR A 101 25.55 71.58 -14.56
C THR A 101 24.26 71.27 -15.38
N THR A 102 23.02 71.40 -14.90
CA THR A 102 22.19 72.60 -14.56
C THR A 102 21.58 73.30 -15.79
N PHE A 103 20.24 73.25 -15.97
CA PHE A 103 19.32 74.41 -16.10
C PHE A 103 17.82 74.01 -16.17
N LYS A 104 16.95 74.96 -15.74
CA LYS A 104 15.46 75.05 -15.67
C LYS A 104 15.13 76.59 -15.67
N PRO A 105 13.88 77.13 -15.60
CA PRO A 105 12.53 76.57 -15.41
C PRO A 105 11.62 76.91 -16.65
N THR A 106 10.28 77.05 -16.70
CA THR A 106 9.13 77.36 -15.81
C THR A 106 7.93 76.40 -16.09
N GLU A 107 6.96 76.09 -15.21
CA GLU A 107 6.18 76.86 -14.20
C GLU A 107 5.03 77.70 -14.83
N VAL A 108 3.81 77.85 -14.28
CA VAL A 108 3.15 77.40 -13.01
C VAL A 108 2.14 76.25 -13.33
N THR A 109 1.05 75.83 -12.65
CA THR A 109 0.22 76.10 -11.42
C THR A 109 -0.51 74.75 -11.07
N SER A 110 -1.29 74.48 -10.00
CA SER A 110 -1.74 75.16 -8.77
C SER A 110 -1.90 74.10 -7.63
N ARG A 111 -2.92 74.15 -6.73
CA ARG A 111 -3.15 73.15 -5.65
C ARG A 111 -4.58 73.12 -5.03
N ALA A 112 -5.22 71.95 -5.07
CA ALA A 112 -5.90 71.28 -3.92
C ALA A 112 -7.18 71.95 -3.26
N PRO A 113 -7.61 71.64 -2.00
CA PRO A 113 -8.66 70.61 -1.74
C PRO A 113 -9.75 70.92 -0.64
N LYS A 114 -10.75 70.01 -0.45
CA LYS A 114 -11.36 69.50 0.85
C LYS A 114 -12.92 69.52 1.03
N HIS A 115 -13.39 68.57 1.88
CA HIS A 115 -14.54 68.61 2.84
C HIS A 115 -16.01 68.70 2.33
N THR A 116 -17.06 68.16 2.96
CA THR A 116 -17.30 66.86 3.71
C THR A 116 -18.82 66.62 3.96
N THR A 117 -19.17 65.40 4.40
CA THR A 117 -20.25 65.03 5.38
C THR A 117 -21.77 65.04 5.07
N VAL A 118 -22.39 63.91 5.46
CA VAL A 118 -23.73 63.73 6.13
C VAL A 118 -24.99 63.40 5.28
N LYS A 119 -25.91 62.67 5.95
CA LYS A 119 -27.18 62.01 5.53
C LYS A 119 -28.41 62.91 5.89
N PRO A 120 -29.72 62.52 5.94
CA PRO A 120 -30.38 61.20 5.70
C PRO A 120 -31.81 61.19 5.06
N PHE A 121 -32.39 59.97 4.97
CA PHE A 121 -33.82 59.58 5.17
C PHE A 121 -34.92 59.88 4.12
N GLU A 122 -35.54 58.81 3.59
CA GLU A 122 -36.99 58.41 3.64
C GLU A 122 -37.25 57.27 2.61
N SER A 123 -37.95 56.15 2.90
CA SER A 123 -39.42 55.91 3.07
C SER A 123 -40.19 55.74 1.73
N THR A 124 -41.19 54.85 1.53
CA THR A 124 -41.97 53.99 2.46
C THR A 124 -42.62 52.72 1.80
N LYS A 125 -43.14 51.81 2.66
CA LYS A 125 -44.32 50.89 2.50
C LYS A 125 -44.25 49.61 1.63
N GLY A 126 -44.94 48.55 2.13
CA GLY A 126 -45.21 47.29 1.43
C GLY A 126 -45.40 46.06 2.35
N THR A 127 -46.53 45.95 3.07
CA THR A 127 -46.71 44.97 4.18
C THR A 127 -47.57 43.75 3.88
N THR A 128 -47.01 42.56 4.19
CA THR A 128 -47.66 41.34 4.74
C THR A 128 -48.86 40.66 4.06
N LYS A 129 -48.72 39.35 3.85
CA LYS A 129 -49.68 38.34 4.36
C LYS A 129 -48.95 36.99 4.59
N ALA A 130 -49.46 36.17 5.50
CA ALA A 130 -48.88 34.87 5.87
C ALA A 130 -49.97 33.81 6.07
N VAL A 131 -49.66 32.54 5.78
CA VAL A 131 -50.57 31.39 5.93
C VAL A 131 -49.80 30.19 6.51
N LYS A 132 -50.49 29.33 7.26
CA LYS A 132 -49.95 28.17 8.01
C LYS A 132 -49.64 26.95 7.12
N PRO A 133 -48.78 26.01 7.58
CA PRO A 133 -48.53 24.74 6.91
C PRO A 133 -49.70 23.75 7.05
N THR A 134 -49.76 22.77 6.15
CA THR A 134 -50.64 21.58 6.22
C THR A 134 -49.87 20.36 5.70
N ALA A 135 -50.15 19.16 6.22
CA ALA A 135 -49.39 17.95 5.91
C ALA A 135 -50.27 16.88 5.25
N VAL A 136 -49.76 16.25 4.18
CA VAL A 136 -50.45 15.16 3.45
C VAL A 136 -49.44 14.09 3.01
N LYS A 137 -49.73 12.83 3.35
CA LYS A 137 -49.34 11.59 2.62
C LYS A 137 -50.59 11.15 1.82
N PRO A 138 -50.54 10.36 0.72
CA PRO A 138 -49.57 9.29 0.38
C PRO A 138 -48.92 9.55 -1.02
N THR A 139 -48.39 8.63 -1.87
CA THR A 139 -48.55 7.17 -2.05
C THR A 139 -47.35 6.56 -2.79
N LEU A 140 -47.07 5.26 -2.60
CA LEU A 140 -46.10 4.47 -3.38
C LEU A 140 -46.75 3.82 -4.61
N PRO A 141 -46.14 3.92 -5.81
CA PRO A 141 -46.30 2.95 -6.89
C PRO A 141 -45.07 2.01 -6.93
N ALA A 142 -45.26 0.73 -6.62
CA ALA A 142 -44.24 -0.29 -6.84
C ALA A 142 -44.31 -0.81 -8.28
N THR A 143 -43.24 -0.63 -9.05
CA THR A 143 -43.18 -1.09 -10.45
C THR A 143 -42.06 -2.12 -10.60
N LYS A 144 -42.38 -3.31 -11.08
CA LYS A 144 -41.39 -4.34 -11.41
C LYS A 144 -40.72 -4.00 -12.74
N THR A 145 -39.42 -3.76 -12.75
CA THR A 145 -38.63 -3.69 -13.98
C THR A 145 -38.31 -5.09 -14.48
N THR A 146 -39.12 -5.59 -15.42
CA THR A 146 -38.72 -6.73 -16.27
C THR A 146 -37.65 -6.25 -17.23
N THR A 147 -36.43 -6.80 -17.12
CA THR A 147 -35.33 -6.49 -18.04
C THR A 147 -35.66 -6.99 -19.45
N THR A 148 -35.71 -6.04 -20.39
CA THR A 148 -35.70 -6.30 -21.83
C THR A 148 -34.44 -5.62 -22.38
N PRO A 149 -33.60 -6.27 -23.19
CA PRO A 149 -32.33 -5.68 -23.62
C PRO A 149 -32.58 -4.41 -24.46
N ALA A 150 -31.89 -3.33 -24.11
CA ALA A 150 -32.07 -2.03 -24.74
C ALA A 150 -31.41 -2.01 -26.13
N ARG A 151 -32.24 -1.93 -27.19
CA ARG A 151 -31.78 -1.78 -28.56
C ARG A 151 -31.37 -0.32 -28.81
N PHE A 152 -30.09 -0.01 -28.64
CA PHE A 152 -29.56 1.33 -28.85
C PHE A 152 -29.39 1.66 -30.34
N ASN A 153 -29.98 2.77 -30.77
CA ASN A 153 -29.74 3.36 -32.10
C ASN A 153 -28.44 4.17 -32.12
N THR A 154 -27.86 4.36 -33.30
CA THR A 154 -26.67 5.21 -33.56
C THR A 154 -26.93 6.71 -33.41
N GLU A 155 -28.14 7.13 -33.04
CA GLU A 155 -28.56 8.52 -32.90
C GLU A 155 -27.86 9.25 -31.73
N ASP A 156 -27.39 8.52 -30.72
CA ASP A 156 -26.63 9.03 -29.55
C ASP A 156 -25.29 9.71 -29.91
N LEU A 157 -24.81 9.52 -31.14
CA LEU A 157 -23.66 10.23 -31.70
C LEU A 157 -23.99 11.68 -32.11
N ASN A 158 -25.26 11.97 -32.42
CA ASN A 158 -25.76 13.31 -32.78
C ASN A 158 -26.16 14.16 -31.56
N GLU A 159 -26.02 13.66 -30.33
CA GLU A 159 -26.19 14.49 -29.12
C GLU A 159 -25.18 15.66 -29.12
N ASN A 160 -25.70 16.85 -29.41
CA ASN A 160 -25.07 18.11 -29.02
C ASN A 160 -24.80 18.08 -27.52
N ILE A 161 -23.61 18.52 -27.12
CA ILE A 161 -23.24 18.63 -25.70
C ILE A 161 -24.26 19.55 -25.02
N ASP A 162 -24.71 19.19 -23.80
CA ASP A 162 -25.55 20.09 -23.01
C ASP A 162 -24.86 21.46 -22.94
N LYS A 163 -25.56 22.51 -23.36
CA LYS A 163 -25.06 23.89 -23.38
C LYS A 163 -24.61 24.38 -21.99
N ASN A 164 -24.89 23.65 -20.91
CA ASN A 164 -24.35 23.87 -19.56
C ASN A 164 -23.03 23.14 -19.31
N VAL A 165 -22.81 21.95 -19.88
CA VAL A 165 -21.51 21.25 -19.91
C VAL A 165 -20.55 22.00 -20.83
N GLU A 166 -21.01 22.41 -22.01
CA GLU A 166 -20.23 23.26 -22.92
C GLU A 166 -19.78 24.57 -22.22
N ARG A 167 -20.66 25.18 -21.41
CA ARG A 167 -20.34 26.34 -20.56
C ARG A 167 -19.45 26.07 -19.34
N LYS A 168 -19.22 24.81 -18.97
CA LYS A 168 -18.29 24.43 -17.89
C LYS A 168 -16.91 24.04 -18.40
N VAL A 169 -16.83 23.43 -19.58
CA VAL A 169 -15.57 22.90 -20.15
C VAL A 169 -14.89 23.91 -21.08
N TRP A 170 -15.66 24.72 -21.82
CA TRP A 170 -15.15 25.53 -22.94
C TRP A 170 -15.44 27.03 -22.83
N ASN A 171 -15.82 27.53 -21.65
CA ASN A 171 -16.30 28.92 -21.47
C ASN A 171 -15.60 29.67 -20.33
N THR A 172 -14.47 29.16 -19.85
CA THR A 172 -13.33 30.02 -19.52
C THR A 172 -12.98 30.84 -20.77
N LYS A 173 -12.47 32.07 -20.58
CA LYS A 173 -11.78 32.77 -21.68
C LYS A 173 -10.45 32.06 -21.98
N GLU A 174 -9.85 32.40 -23.11
CA GLU A 174 -8.77 31.65 -23.75
C GLU A 174 -9.16 30.21 -24.14
N SER A 175 -9.68 30.06 -25.36
CA SER A 175 -9.47 28.85 -26.15
C SER A 175 -8.07 28.91 -26.76
N GLU A 176 -7.05 28.80 -25.93
CA GLU A 176 -5.68 28.59 -26.38
C GLU A 176 -5.57 27.18 -26.97
N GLU A 177 -5.20 27.10 -28.25
CA GLU A 177 -4.64 25.90 -28.84
C GLU A 177 -3.26 25.64 -28.20
N PRO A 178 -2.81 24.37 -28.11
CA PRO A 178 -1.49 24.07 -27.53
C PRO A 178 -0.38 24.84 -28.26
N PRO A 179 0.69 25.25 -27.56
CA PRO A 179 1.74 26.07 -28.16
C PRO A 179 2.44 25.32 -29.29
N VAL A 180 2.14 25.68 -30.53
CA VAL A 180 2.77 25.09 -31.72
C VAL A 180 4.20 25.62 -31.82
N PHE A 181 5.16 24.78 -31.42
CA PHE A 181 6.59 25.10 -31.53
C PHE A 181 7.05 25.06 -33.00
N GLU A 182 7.93 25.99 -33.39
CA GLU A 182 8.50 26.03 -34.75
C GLU A 182 9.39 24.81 -35.05
N CYS A 183 9.87 24.11 -34.01
CA CYS A 183 10.70 22.92 -34.10
C CYS A 183 10.32 21.92 -32.99
N PRO A 184 10.46 20.60 -33.24
CA PRO A 184 10.25 19.55 -32.23
C PRO A 184 11.31 19.60 -31.12
N PRO A 185 11.10 18.88 -29.99
CA PRO A 185 12.17 18.60 -29.03
C PRO A 185 13.27 17.73 -29.66
N LEU A 186 14.49 17.85 -29.14
CA LEU A 186 15.65 17.07 -29.58
C LEU A 186 15.64 15.64 -29.00
N GLY A 187 14.87 15.42 -27.92
CA GLY A 187 14.65 14.12 -27.29
C GLY A 187 15.66 13.81 -26.18
N LEU A 188 15.85 14.77 -25.26
CA LEU A 188 16.46 14.49 -23.97
C LEU A 188 15.53 13.66 -23.08
N GLU A 189 14.22 13.90 -23.10
CA GLU A 189 13.23 13.10 -22.35
C GLU A 189 13.01 11.71 -22.97
N SER A 190 12.67 11.65 -24.26
CA SER A 190 12.47 10.42 -25.06
C SER A 190 13.75 9.58 -25.29
N LEU A 191 14.88 10.00 -24.72
CA LEU A 191 16.20 9.36 -24.80
C LEU A 191 16.83 9.27 -26.20
N LYS A 192 16.23 9.89 -27.22
CA LYS A 192 16.79 10.01 -28.59
C LYS A 192 18.21 10.62 -28.58
N VAL A 193 18.43 11.63 -27.74
CA VAL A 193 19.78 12.13 -27.39
C VAL A 193 20.47 11.10 -26.48
N LYS A 194 21.59 10.52 -26.93
CA LYS A 194 22.35 9.53 -26.16
C LYS A 194 23.20 10.19 -25.07
N ASP A 195 23.51 9.48 -23.99
CA ASP A 195 24.28 10.04 -22.85
C ASP A 195 25.67 10.56 -23.26
N SER A 196 26.27 10.04 -24.33
CA SER A 196 27.54 10.52 -24.90
C SER A 196 27.45 11.88 -25.62
N GLN A 197 26.24 12.40 -25.87
CA GLN A 197 26.00 13.73 -26.40
C GLN A 197 25.89 14.81 -25.32
N ILE A 198 25.76 14.43 -24.04
CA ILE A 198 25.54 15.37 -22.93
C ILE A 198 26.81 15.48 -22.08
N GLN A 199 27.32 16.70 -21.91
CA GLN A 199 28.54 17.01 -21.17
C GLN A 199 28.29 18.15 -20.17
N ALA A 200 29.11 18.28 -19.13
CA ALA A 200 28.99 19.38 -18.17
C ALA A 200 30.36 19.88 -17.69
N SER A 201 30.38 21.12 -17.20
CA SER A 201 31.55 21.76 -16.57
C SER A 201 32.07 21.01 -15.34
N SER A 202 31.15 20.51 -14.52
CA SER A 202 31.41 19.71 -13.32
C SER A 202 30.13 18.97 -12.91
N TYR A 203 30.25 17.97 -12.02
CA TYR A 203 29.09 17.33 -11.40
C TYR A 203 29.42 16.84 -9.98
N LYS A 204 28.43 16.87 -9.09
CA LYS A 204 28.60 16.62 -7.64
C LYS A 204 28.88 15.15 -7.28
N ARG A 205 28.20 14.20 -7.94
CA ARG A 205 28.37 12.75 -7.85
C ARG A 205 27.91 12.10 -9.16
N THR A 206 28.28 10.86 -9.44
CA THR A 206 27.90 10.16 -10.69
C THR A 206 26.39 10.20 -10.94
N GLY A 207 25.57 9.91 -9.93
CA GLY A 207 24.11 9.98 -10.01
C GLY A 207 23.53 11.38 -10.23
N LEU A 208 24.35 12.44 -10.19
CA LEU A 208 24.00 13.83 -10.53
C LEU A 208 24.81 14.33 -11.76
N GLY A 209 25.24 13.40 -12.62
CA GLY A 209 26.03 13.68 -13.82
C GLY A 209 25.23 14.30 -14.97
N PRO A 210 25.90 14.73 -16.07
CA PRO A 210 25.24 15.36 -17.23
C PRO A 210 24.14 14.50 -17.86
N HIS A 211 24.29 13.18 -17.86
CA HIS A 211 23.30 12.21 -18.35
C HIS A 211 21.95 12.23 -17.59
N ARG A 212 21.87 12.96 -16.46
CA ARG A 212 20.69 13.19 -15.63
C ARG A 212 20.09 14.58 -15.83
N GLY A 213 20.67 15.43 -16.68
CA GLY A 213 20.17 16.77 -17.00
C GLY A 213 18.99 16.78 -17.99
N ARG A 214 18.15 15.74 -17.98
CA ARG A 214 17.04 15.51 -18.93
C ARG A 214 15.71 15.91 -18.31
N LEU A 215 14.77 16.43 -19.09
CA LEU A 215 13.41 16.77 -18.64
C LEU A 215 12.70 15.53 -18.04
N ASN A 216 11.85 15.78 -17.04
CA ASN A 216 11.05 14.83 -16.24
C ASN A 216 11.77 13.61 -15.63
N ILE A 217 13.10 13.47 -15.74
CA ILE A 217 13.81 12.31 -15.17
C ILE A 217 13.62 12.25 -13.64
N GLN A 218 13.26 11.07 -13.12
CA GLN A 218 12.96 10.88 -11.70
C GLN A 218 14.17 10.40 -10.89
N SER A 219 14.23 10.76 -9.61
CA SER A 219 15.21 10.23 -8.66
C SER A 219 14.79 8.86 -8.11
N GLY A 220 15.75 8.08 -7.60
CA GLY A 220 15.42 7.05 -6.62
C GLY A 220 14.96 7.63 -5.27
N VAL A 221 14.63 6.72 -4.35
CA VAL A 221 14.06 7.05 -3.03
C VAL A 221 15.13 7.39 -2.00
N GLU A 222 16.39 6.98 -2.20
CA GLU A 222 17.49 7.12 -1.23
C GLU A 222 18.42 8.30 -1.59
N ASP A 223 18.61 9.28 -0.69
CA ASP A 223 19.68 10.28 -0.88
C ASP A 223 21.05 9.61 -0.71
N GLY A 224 21.75 9.46 -1.83
CA GLY A 224 23.00 8.70 -1.90
C GLY A 224 23.21 8.06 -3.26
N ASP A 225 22.13 7.78 -3.97
CA ASP A 225 22.10 6.84 -5.09
C ASP A 225 22.89 7.24 -6.35
N ILE A 226 22.88 6.30 -7.29
CA ILE A 226 23.48 6.42 -8.63
C ILE A 226 22.51 6.97 -9.68
N TYR A 227 21.27 7.32 -9.31
CA TYR A 227 20.16 7.67 -10.21
C TYR A 227 19.31 8.82 -9.61
N ASP A 228 19.95 9.95 -9.36
CA ASP A 228 19.37 11.12 -8.69
C ASP A 228 18.76 12.10 -9.73
N GLY A 229 17.78 12.92 -9.34
CA GLY A 229 16.79 13.50 -10.28
C GLY A 229 17.18 14.79 -11.01
N ALA A 230 18.47 15.03 -11.28
CA ALA A 230 18.97 16.14 -12.12
C ALA A 230 20.46 15.98 -12.47
N TRP A 231 20.97 16.79 -13.40
CA TRP A 231 22.38 17.19 -13.34
C TRP A 231 22.55 18.23 -12.23
N CYS A 232 23.58 18.10 -11.38
CA CYS A 232 23.98 19.12 -10.42
C CYS A 232 25.49 19.39 -10.45
N ALA A 233 25.87 20.66 -10.59
CA ALA A 233 27.26 21.08 -10.61
C ALA A 233 27.96 20.87 -9.25
N LEU A 234 29.30 20.67 -9.28
CA LEU A 234 30.12 20.53 -8.08
C LEU A 234 30.37 21.88 -7.39
N TYR A 235 30.50 22.96 -8.17
CA TYR A 235 30.82 24.30 -7.70
C TYR A 235 29.62 25.23 -7.86
N LYS A 236 29.43 26.16 -6.90
CA LYS A 236 28.35 27.16 -6.89
C LYS A 236 28.84 28.49 -7.47
N ASP A 237 29.17 28.50 -8.76
CA ASP A 237 29.63 29.70 -9.48
C ASP A 237 28.98 29.82 -10.86
N GLN A 238 29.15 30.98 -11.51
CA GLN A 238 28.52 31.31 -12.80
C GLN A 238 29.30 30.79 -14.03
N ASN A 239 30.35 29.99 -13.83
CA ASN A 239 31.12 29.36 -14.92
C ASN A 239 30.62 27.93 -15.23
N GLN A 240 29.59 27.47 -14.53
CA GLN A 240 29.03 26.13 -14.73
C GLN A 240 28.14 26.09 -15.98
N TRP A 241 28.14 24.94 -16.66
CA TRP A 241 27.36 24.72 -17.88
C TRP A 241 26.98 23.26 -18.07
N LEU A 242 25.82 23.04 -18.68
CA LEU A 242 25.41 21.79 -19.32
C LEU A 242 25.48 21.99 -20.85
N GLN A 243 26.02 21.03 -21.58
CA GLN A 243 26.26 21.08 -23.02
C GLN A 243 25.62 19.88 -23.71
N ILE A 244 24.94 20.12 -24.84
CA ILE A 244 24.35 19.08 -25.68
C ILE A 244 24.95 19.18 -27.10
N ASP A 245 25.24 18.02 -27.68
CA ASP A 245 25.71 17.82 -29.06
C ASP A 245 24.57 17.25 -29.92
N ALA A 246 24.05 18.05 -30.87
CA ALA A 246 22.97 17.64 -31.76
C ALA A 246 23.42 16.72 -32.93
N LYS A 247 24.72 16.40 -33.03
CA LYS A 247 25.38 15.62 -34.11
C LYS A 247 25.33 16.23 -35.52
N LYS A 248 24.22 16.86 -35.91
CA LYS A 248 24.04 17.59 -37.16
C LYS A 248 23.99 19.10 -36.88
N LEU A 249 23.90 19.91 -37.94
CA LEU A 249 23.66 21.34 -37.82
C LEU A 249 22.15 21.56 -37.54
N THR A 250 21.82 22.17 -36.41
CA THR A 250 20.44 22.30 -35.91
C THR A 250 20.08 23.76 -35.69
N LYS A 251 18.86 24.16 -36.10
CA LYS A 251 18.26 25.44 -35.76
C LYS A 251 17.59 25.32 -34.39
N PHE A 252 18.26 25.79 -33.34
CA PHE A 252 17.68 25.86 -31.99
C PHE A 252 16.70 27.04 -31.87
N THR A 253 15.55 26.82 -31.23
CA THR A 253 14.48 27.82 -31.11
C THR A 253 14.09 28.11 -29.65
N ALA A 254 14.17 27.12 -28.76
CA ALA A 254 13.87 27.27 -27.34
C ALA A 254 14.62 26.25 -26.46
N VAL A 255 14.69 26.55 -25.17
CA VAL A 255 15.15 25.62 -24.12
C VAL A 255 14.04 25.52 -23.07
N ILE A 256 13.74 24.32 -22.60
CA ILE A 256 12.82 24.08 -21.48
C ILE A 256 13.67 23.66 -20.28
N LEU A 257 13.49 24.29 -19.13
CA LEU A 257 14.14 23.91 -17.87
C LEU A 257 13.14 23.41 -16.82
N GLN A 258 13.62 22.52 -15.96
CA GLN A 258 12.91 22.00 -14.79
C GLN A 258 13.91 21.85 -13.63
N GLY A 259 13.46 22.01 -12.38
CA GLY A 259 14.31 21.80 -11.21
C GLY A 259 14.60 20.32 -10.94
N ARG A 260 15.28 20.00 -9.83
CA ARG A 260 15.64 18.62 -9.48
C ARG A 260 14.49 17.84 -8.85
N SER A 261 14.13 16.68 -9.43
CA SER A 261 13.28 15.69 -8.74
C SER A 261 14.06 15.15 -7.54
N SER A 262 13.52 15.34 -6.33
CA SER A 262 14.07 14.80 -5.09
C SER A 262 13.09 14.98 -3.93
N ILE A 263 12.85 13.92 -3.17
CA ILE A 263 12.06 13.97 -1.92
C ILE A 263 12.82 14.73 -0.81
N TRP A 264 14.15 14.80 -0.90
CA TRP A 264 15.05 15.21 0.19
C TRP A 264 15.57 16.65 0.09
N SER A 265 15.49 17.27 -1.10
CA SER A 265 16.19 18.53 -1.37
C SER A 265 15.56 19.33 -2.50
N LEU A 266 15.36 20.63 -2.26
CA LEU A 266 14.87 21.59 -3.24
C LEU A 266 16.06 22.30 -3.89
N ASP A 267 16.41 21.89 -5.12
CA ASP A 267 17.47 22.50 -5.94
C ASP A 267 16.90 22.87 -7.33
N PHE A 268 17.03 24.13 -7.73
CA PHE A 268 16.63 24.61 -9.05
C PHE A 268 17.38 25.89 -9.45
N VAL A 269 17.45 26.15 -10.75
CA VAL A 269 18.07 27.33 -11.36
C VAL A 269 17.00 28.41 -11.60
N GLU A 270 17.23 29.61 -11.06
CA GLU A 270 16.31 30.75 -11.09
C GLU A 270 16.49 31.57 -12.39
N THR A 271 17.73 31.73 -12.89
CA THR A 271 18.03 32.38 -14.19
C THR A 271 19.24 31.76 -14.87
N PHE A 272 19.29 31.82 -16.20
CA PHE A 272 20.37 31.24 -17.01
C PHE A 272 20.67 32.05 -18.29
N LYS A 273 21.77 31.71 -18.96
CA LYS A 273 22.13 32.18 -20.32
C LYS A 273 22.29 30.99 -21.26
N VAL A 274 22.14 31.22 -22.56
CA VAL A 274 22.36 30.21 -23.61
C VAL A 274 23.54 30.62 -24.50
N GLN A 275 24.40 29.65 -24.85
CA GLN A 275 25.50 29.82 -25.79
C GLN A 275 25.50 28.70 -26.84
N VAL A 276 25.98 28.98 -28.05
CA VAL A 276 26.04 28.00 -29.16
C VAL A 276 27.42 27.95 -29.82
N SER A 277 27.78 26.81 -30.42
CA SER A 277 29.06 26.59 -31.10
C SER A 277 28.98 25.54 -32.22
N ASN A 278 29.90 25.62 -33.18
CA ASN A 278 30.10 24.62 -34.24
C ASN A 278 31.43 23.85 -34.07
N ASP A 279 32.36 24.33 -33.24
CA ASP A 279 33.71 23.78 -33.10
C ASP A 279 34.06 23.42 -31.63
N THR A 280 33.14 23.64 -30.69
CA THR A 280 33.31 23.57 -29.22
C THR A 280 34.34 24.53 -28.61
N ILE A 281 35.01 25.34 -29.42
CA ILE A 281 36.09 26.26 -29.02
C ILE A 281 35.56 27.69 -28.96
N LYS A 282 34.85 28.12 -30.01
CA LYS A 282 34.25 29.44 -30.15
C LYS A 282 32.77 29.36 -29.80
N TRP A 283 32.40 29.98 -28.70
CA TRP A 283 31.03 30.05 -28.21
C TRP A 283 30.45 31.44 -28.47
N LYS A 284 29.28 31.48 -29.13
CA LYS A 284 28.49 32.69 -29.33
C LYS A 284 27.37 32.71 -28.29
N PRO A 285 27.22 33.74 -27.46
CA PRO A 285 26.03 33.88 -26.61
C PRO A 285 24.81 34.18 -27.48
N CYS A 286 23.63 33.74 -27.02
CA CYS A 286 22.37 34.22 -27.54
C CYS A 286 22.19 35.69 -27.10
N MET A 287 21.77 36.56 -28.02
CA MET A 287 21.60 37.99 -27.76
C MET A 287 20.11 38.35 -27.71
N ASN A 288 19.79 39.40 -26.95
CA ASN A 288 18.52 40.11 -27.02
C ASN A 288 18.82 41.53 -27.52
N GLY A 289 18.84 41.71 -28.84
CA GLY A 289 19.38 42.91 -29.47
C GLY A 289 20.89 43.05 -29.25
N THR A 290 21.29 44.00 -28.41
CA THR A 290 22.72 44.32 -28.14
C THR A 290 23.28 43.74 -26.85
N GLU A 291 22.46 43.11 -26.00
CA GLU A 291 22.88 42.54 -24.71
C GLU A 291 22.74 41.00 -24.72
N GLU A 292 23.52 40.29 -23.90
CA GLU A 292 23.39 38.83 -23.76
C GLU A 292 22.03 38.47 -23.17
N ALA A 293 21.29 37.56 -23.82
CA ALA A 293 19.98 37.13 -23.35
C ALA A 293 20.09 36.36 -22.03
N VAL A 294 19.51 36.91 -20.97
CA VAL A 294 19.25 36.23 -19.70
C VAL A 294 17.81 35.73 -19.70
N PHE A 295 17.63 34.45 -19.39
CA PHE A 295 16.35 33.76 -19.36
C PHE A 295 15.93 33.49 -17.92
N GLU A 296 14.65 33.71 -17.63
CA GLU A 296 14.01 33.26 -16.39
C GLU A 296 13.92 31.72 -16.39
N GLY A 297 14.24 31.10 -15.26
CA GLY A 297 14.20 29.66 -15.04
C GLY A 297 13.04 29.24 -14.15
N ASN A 298 13.27 28.26 -13.28
CA ASN A 298 12.25 27.65 -12.45
C ASN A 298 12.04 28.39 -11.12
N GLN A 299 10.83 28.28 -10.58
CA GLN A 299 10.46 28.76 -9.24
C GLN A 299 10.21 27.61 -8.24
N ASP A 300 10.21 26.37 -8.74
CA ASP A 300 10.02 25.12 -7.99
C ASP A 300 10.82 23.97 -8.66
N SER A 301 10.63 22.72 -8.19
CA SER A 301 11.36 21.56 -8.70
C SER A 301 10.71 20.83 -9.89
N GLU A 302 9.40 20.98 -10.12
CA GLU A 302 8.62 20.10 -11.00
C GLU A 302 8.00 20.79 -12.22
N THR A 303 7.74 22.09 -12.16
CA THR A 303 7.09 22.83 -13.25
C THR A 303 8.08 23.09 -14.39
N PRO A 304 7.87 22.56 -15.62
CA PRO A 304 8.68 22.92 -16.78
C PRO A 304 8.48 24.39 -17.14
N VAL A 305 9.56 25.10 -17.47
CA VAL A 305 9.55 26.51 -17.88
C VAL A 305 10.21 26.65 -19.24
N LEU A 306 9.46 27.18 -20.20
CA LEU A 306 9.88 27.48 -21.57
C LEU A 306 10.64 28.81 -21.64
N ALA A 307 11.84 28.78 -22.21
CA ALA A 307 12.61 29.95 -22.62
C ALA A 307 12.82 29.95 -24.14
N VAL A 308 12.05 30.79 -24.85
CA VAL A 308 12.19 30.99 -26.30
C VAL A 308 13.39 31.90 -26.59
N LEU A 309 14.24 31.52 -27.54
CA LEU A 309 15.39 32.33 -27.94
C LEU A 309 14.92 33.57 -28.75
N PRO A 310 15.39 34.80 -28.48
CA PRO A 310 14.96 36.00 -29.21
C PRO A 310 15.26 35.94 -30.71
N GLU A 311 16.36 35.28 -31.08
CA GLU A 311 16.73 34.94 -32.45
C GLU A 311 17.07 33.44 -32.51
N PRO A 312 16.46 32.65 -33.42
CA PRO A 312 16.79 31.23 -33.58
C PRO A 312 18.24 31.01 -33.98
N ALA A 313 18.95 30.15 -33.25
CA ALA A 313 20.39 29.98 -33.35
C ALA A 313 20.76 28.70 -34.10
N VAL A 314 21.44 28.81 -35.24
CA VAL A 314 21.90 27.66 -36.04
C VAL A 314 23.30 27.21 -35.59
N ALA A 315 23.41 26.01 -35.02
CA ALA A 315 24.66 25.43 -34.53
C ALA A 315 24.59 23.91 -34.35
N GLN A 316 25.73 23.24 -34.10
CA GLN A 316 25.73 21.82 -33.69
C GLN A 316 25.63 21.65 -32.16
N TYR A 317 26.30 22.54 -31.42
CA TYR A 317 26.40 22.45 -29.96
C TYR A 317 25.68 23.62 -29.29
N ILE A 318 24.98 23.31 -28.20
CA ILE A 318 24.30 24.29 -27.33
C ILE A 318 24.75 24.10 -25.89
N ARG A 319 24.85 25.20 -25.15
CA ARG A 319 25.20 25.27 -23.72
C ARG A 319 24.19 26.09 -22.94
N ILE A 320 23.84 25.58 -21.77
CA ILE A 320 22.97 26.19 -20.77
C ILE A 320 23.86 26.59 -19.59
N ASN A 321 23.95 27.89 -19.30
CA ASN A 321 24.87 28.46 -18.30
C ASN A 321 24.07 29.13 -17.15
N PRO A 322 23.85 28.44 -16.01
CA PRO A 322 23.15 29.02 -14.85
C PRO A 322 23.78 30.32 -14.33
N GLN A 323 22.95 31.31 -13.99
CA GLN A 323 23.39 32.62 -13.49
C GLN A 323 22.95 32.86 -12.04
N THR A 324 21.71 32.48 -11.68
CA THR A 324 21.21 32.42 -10.29
C THR A 324 20.47 31.12 -10.05
N TRP A 325 20.38 30.70 -8.78
CA TRP A 325 19.78 29.45 -8.35
C TRP A 325 19.23 29.62 -6.93
N PHE A 326 18.35 28.71 -6.52
CA PHE A 326 17.66 28.79 -5.23
C PHE A 326 18.64 29.02 -4.06
N LYS A 327 18.43 30.09 -3.30
CA LYS A 327 19.40 30.65 -2.33
C LYS A 327 19.89 29.65 -1.27
N ASN A 328 19.07 28.67 -0.90
CA ASN A 328 19.43 27.62 0.07
C ASN A 328 19.90 26.31 -0.59
N GLY A 329 19.70 26.16 -1.90
CA GLY A 329 20.02 24.96 -2.68
C GLY A 329 21.36 25.03 -3.41
N THR A 330 21.46 24.28 -4.50
CA THR A 330 22.63 24.10 -5.36
C THR A 330 22.26 24.32 -6.83
N ILE A 331 23.25 24.41 -7.73
CA ILE A 331 23.01 24.49 -9.17
C ILE A 331 22.61 23.10 -9.66
N CYS A 332 21.31 22.88 -9.83
CA CYS A 332 20.74 21.68 -10.44
C CYS A 332 19.70 22.05 -11.49
N LEU A 333 19.69 21.33 -12.62
CA LEU A 333 18.61 21.42 -13.61
C LEU A 333 18.40 20.11 -14.37
N ARG A 334 17.17 19.99 -14.88
CA ARG A 334 16.69 19.09 -15.92
C ARG A 334 16.35 19.94 -17.15
N ALA A 335 16.58 19.45 -18.38
CA ALA A 335 16.37 20.24 -19.59
C ALA A 335 15.84 19.43 -20.79
N GLU A 336 15.14 20.11 -21.69
CA GLU A 336 14.85 19.71 -23.06
C GLU A 336 15.16 20.89 -24.00
N ILE A 337 15.45 20.61 -25.28
CA ILE A 337 15.88 21.61 -26.26
C ILE A 337 15.01 21.48 -27.52
N MET A 338 14.39 22.58 -27.93
CA MET A 338 13.59 22.62 -29.16
C MET A 338 14.51 23.00 -30.34
N GLY A 339 14.56 22.18 -31.39
CA GLY A 339 15.40 22.47 -32.54
C GLY A 339 15.21 21.56 -33.75
N CYS A 340 15.22 22.17 -34.94
CA CYS A 340 15.07 21.48 -36.23
C CYS A 340 16.45 21.11 -36.77
N GLU A 341 16.67 19.83 -37.10
CA GLU A 341 17.83 19.46 -37.92
C GLU A 341 17.76 20.16 -39.29
N LEU A 342 18.90 20.67 -39.78
CA LEU A 342 19.02 21.22 -41.13
C LEU A 342 19.64 20.19 -42.08
N PRO A 343 19.17 20.12 -43.35
CA PRO A 343 19.80 19.25 -44.34
C PRO A 343 21.23 19.71 -44.64
N ASP A 344 22.20 18.80 -44.53
CA ASP A 344 23.60 19.08 -44.90
C ASP A 344 23.72 19.19 -46.44
N PRO A 345 24.11 20.36 -46.99
CA PRO A 345 24.25 20.55 -48.43
C PRO A 345 25.38 19.73 -49.06
N ASN A 346 26.25 19.09 -48.27
CA ASN A 346 27.31 18.20 -48.75
C ASN A 346 26.97 16.71 -48.66
N ASN A 347 25.83 16.32 -48.07
CA ASN A 347 25.50 14.91 -47.90
C ASN A 347 24.97 14.29 -49.19
N ILE A 348 25.87 13.64 -49.93
CA ILE A 348 25.60 12.93 -51.20
C ILE A 348 24.68 11.70 -51.00
N TYR A 349 24.53 11.20 -49.78
CA TYR A 349 23.69 10.04 -49.47
C TYR A 349 22.47 10.42 -48.60
N PRO A 350 21.27 10.61 -49.19
CA PRO A 350 20.02 10.78 -48.43
C PRO A 350 19.52 9.48 -47.77
N TRP A 351 20.40 8.50 -47.56
CA TRP A 351 20.13 7.19 -46.96
C TRP A 351 20.18 7.21 -45.42
N GLN A 352 19.50 8.20 -44.83
CA GLN A 352 19.03 8.22 -43.44
C GLN A 352 18.11 9.43 -43.19
N ALA A 353 17.09 9.59 -44.04
CA ALA A 353 15.80 9.97 -43.46
C ALA A 353 15.40 8.84 -42.49
N GLU A 354 14.93 9.18 -41.29
CA GLU A 354 14.40 8.17 -40.37
C GLU A 354 13.27 7.42 -41.10
N GLU A 355 13.25 6.08 -41.06
CA GLU A 355 12.22 5.28 -41.74
C GLU A 355 10.86 5.50 -41.04
N GLY A 356 10.18 6.58 -41.41
CA GLY A 356 8.79 6.83 -41.05
C GLY A 356 7.94 5.62 -41.44
N THR A 357 7.03 5.23 -40.56
CA THR A 357 6.24 4.01 -40.75
C THR A 357 5.54 3.96 -42.11
N LYS A 358 5.46 2.75 -42.66
CA LYS A 358 4.86 2.47 -43.96
C LYS A 358 3.33 2.57 -43.91
N ASP A 359 2.77 2.57 -42.71
CA ASP A 359 1.33 2.68 -42.45
C ASP A 359 0.88 4.14 -42.56
N LYS A 360 -0.19 4.40 -43.31
CA LYS A 360 -0.75 5.75 -43.50
C LYS A 360 -1.90 5.96 -42.52
N LEU A 361 -1.57 6.41 -41.30
CA LEU A 361 -2.47 6.67 -40.19
C LEU A 361 -2.36 8.14 -39.72
N ASP A 362 -3.33 8.64 -38.94
CA ASP A 362 -3.37 10.03 -38.45
C ASP A 362 -2.46 10.27 -37.23
N PHE A 363 -1.13 10.32 -37.46
CA PHE A 363 -0.13 10.51 -36.38
C PHE A 363 -0.11 11.93 -35.80
N ARG A 364 -0.96 12.18 -34.81
CA ARG A 364 -1.00 13.39 -33.99
C ARG A 364 -1.69 13.14 -32.65
N HIS A 365 -1.61 14.12 -31.74
CA HIS A 365 -2.41 14.09 -30.51
C HIS A 365 -3.85 14.52 -30.79
N HIS A 366 -4.82 13.68 -30.44
CA HIS A 366 -6.23 13.93 -30.69
C HIS A 366 -6.89 14.56 -29.47
N ASN A 367 -7.32 15.83 -29.52
CA ASN A 367 -8.17 16.35 -28.44
C ASN A 367 -9.53 15.63 -28.37
N TYR A 368 -10.26 15.76 -27.26
CA TYR A 368 -11.52 15.04 -27.08
C TYR A 368 -12.60 15.42 -28.13
N LYS A 369 -12.49 16.58 -28.78
CA LYS A 369 -13.37 16.93 -29.92
C LYS A 369 -12.94 16.24 -31.20
N GLU A 370 -11.66 16.17 -31.54
CA GLU A 370 -11.18 15.49 -32.75
C GLU A 370 -11.32 13.97 -32.69
N MET A 371 -11.19 13.39 -31.49
CA MET A 371 -11.61 12.02 -31.23
C MET A 371 -13.11 11.78 -31.56
N ARG A 372 -13.95 12.84 -31.63
CA ARG A 372 -15.41 12.77 -31.50
C ARG A 372 -16.28 13.76 -32.33
N LYS A 373 -15.78 14.59 -33.27
CA LYS A 373 -16.63 15.50 -34.08
C LYS A 373 -16.20 15.89 -35.53
N VAL A 374 -16.68 15.15 -36.55
CA VAL A 374 -16.80 15.57 -37.96
C VAL A 374 -17.90 16.63 -38.08
N ARG A 375 -17.71 17.55 -39.01
CA ARG A 375 -18.64 18.65 -39.32
C ARG A 375 -19.79 18.19 -40.24
N LYS A 376 -21.00 18.71 -39.99
CA LYS A 376 -22.16 18.51 -40.87
C LYS A 376 -21.92 19.22 -42.22
N MET A 377 -22.19 18.54 -43.33
CA MET A 377 -21.89 19.03 -44.68
C MET A 377 -22.91 20.08 -45.14
N GLU A 378 -22.48 21.34 -45.26
CA GLU A 378 -23.17 22.39 -46.04
C GLU A 378 -22.12 23.15 -46.87
N SER A 379 -22.35 23.27 -48.17
CA SER A 379 -21.35 23.65 -49.17
C SER A 379 -21.49 25.09 -49.64
N PHE A 380 -20.54 25.95 -49.26
CA PHE A 380 -20.29 27.23 -49.94
C PHE A 380 -18.80 27.58 -49.92
N LEU A 381 -18.24 27.88 -51.10
CA LEU A 381 -16.92 28.48 -51.34
C LEU A 381 -15.74 27.76 -50.64
N GLY A 382 -15.23 26.71 -51.29
CA GLY A 382 -14.12 25.91 -50.76
C GLY A 382 -12.76 26.62 -50.78
N LEU A 383 -12.29 27.05 -49.59
CA LEU A 383 -10.90 27.47 -49.35
C LEU A 383 -10.51 27.44 -47.86
N PHE A 384 -10.74 26.32 -47.15
CA PHE A 384 -10.39 26.18 -45.73
C PHE A 384 -9.89 24.79 -45.33
N CYS A 385 -9.06 24.75 -44.28
CA CYS A 385 -8.49 23.53 -43.70
C CYS A 385 -9.55 22.57 -43.13
N GLN A 386 -9.17 21.30 -43.03
CA GLN A 386 -10.05 20.15 -42.84
C GLN A 386 -9.67 19.39 -41.56
N TYR A 387 -10.68 18.96 -40.79
CA TYR A 387 -10.53 18.25 -39.51
C TYR A 387 -11.64 17.19 -39.38
N ASP A 388 -11.26 15.94 -39.10
CA ASP A 388 -12.14 14.77 -39.13
C ASP A 388 -12.19 14.01 -37.78
N MET A 389 -13.17 13.12 -37.60
CA MET A 389 -13.21 12.16 -36.46
C MET A 389 -12.36 10.97 -36.80
N LEU A 390 -11.41 10.58 -35.96
CA LEU A 390 -10.81 9.26 -36.13
C LEU A 390 -11.81 8.14 -35.86
N MET A 391 -12.40 8.08 -34.64
CA MET A 391 -13.30 6.97 -34.26
C MET A 391 -14.48 6.81 -35.23
N LYS A 392 -15.20 7.89 -35.57
CA LYS A 392 -16.33 7.79 -36.51
C LYS A 392 -15.90 7.63 -37.97
N SER A 393 -14.75 8.17 -38.41
CA SER A 393 -14.23 7.84 -39.75
C SER A 393 -13.99 6.35 -39.85
N VAL A 394 -13.35 5.73 -38.85
CA VAL A 394 -13.19 4.26 -38.76
C VAL A 394 -14.55 3.54 -38.80
N ASN A 395 -15.56 4.02 -38.03
CA ASN A 395 -16.91 3.43 -38.07
C ASN A 395 -17.63 3.63 -39.41
N GLU A 396 -17.35 4.70 -40.17
CA GLU A 396 -17.92 4.95 -41.50
C GLU A 396 -17.14 4.26 -42.62
N MET A 397 -15.86 3.94 -42.39
CA MET A 397 -15.03 3.14 -43.28
C MET A 397 -15.31 1.63 -43.13
N CYS A 398 -15.59 1.16 -41.91
CA CYS A 398 -15.80 -0.26 -41.58
C CYS A 398 -17.11 -0.50 -40.78
N PRO A 399 -18.29 -0.04 -41.25
CA PRO A 399 -19.54 -0.11 -40.48
C PRO A 399 -20.00 -1.55 -40.20
N ASP A 400 -19.63 -2.51 -41.04
CA ASP A 400 -20.05 -3.91 -40.93
C ASP A 400 -19.34 -4.64 -39.77
N ILE A 401 -18.15 -4.17 -39.36
CA ILE A 401 -17.33 -4.81 -38.32
C ILE A 401 -17.04 -3.92 -37.10
N THR A 402 -17.62 -2.72 -37.01
CA THR A 402 -17.33 -1.77 -35.92
C THR A 402 -18.58 -1.16 -35.30
N ARG A 403 -18.50 -0.86 -33.99
CA ARG A 403 -19.58 -0.21 -33.25
C ARG A 403 -19.05 0.66 -32.12
N ILE A 404 -19.22 1.97 -32.23
CA ILE A 404 -18.95 2.91 -31.13
C ILE A 404 -20.07 2.85 -30.08
N TYR A 405 -19.72 2.71 -28.81
CA TYR A 405 -20.62 2.88 -27.68
C TYR A 405 -19.98 3.66 -26.52
N SER A 406 -20.73 3.92 -25.45
CA SER A 406 -20.30 4.74 -24.30
C SER A 406 -20.58 4.00 -22.99
N ILE A 407 -19.54 3.72 -22.19
CA ILE A 407 -19.68 2.99 -20.91
C ILE A 407 -20.12 3.87 -19.74
N GLY A 408 -19.91 5.19 -19.84
CA GLY A 408 -20.27 6.13 -18.78
C GLY A 408 -19.94 7.57 -19.16
N LYS A 409 -19.84 8.44 -18.15
CA LYS A 409 -19.40 9.83 -18.30
C LYS A 409 -18.39 10.19 -17.21
N SER A 410 -17.42 11.02 -17.56
CA SER A 410 -16.44 11.59 -16.64
C SER A 410 -17.08 12.61 -15.68
N TYR A 411 -16.32 13.10 -14.69
CA TYR A 411 -16.77 14.15 -13.78
C TYR A 411 -17.18 15.45 -14.51
N MET A 412 -16.45 15.86 -15.55
CA MET A 412 -16.84 17.02 -16.39
C MET A 412 -17.99 16.70 -17.37
N GLY A 413 -18.38 15.42 -17.50
CA GLY A 413 -19.51 14.98 -18.31
C GLY A 413 -19.15 14.50 -19.72
N LEU A 414 -17.86 14.25 -20.00
CA LEU A 414 -17.39 13.69 -21.26
C LEU A 414 -17.77 12.18 -21.33
N LYS A 415 -18.29 11.70 -22.46
CA LYS A 415 -18.67 10.28 -22.63
C LYS A 415 -17.39 9.43 -22.72
N LEU A 416 -17.31 8.35 -21.93
CA LEU A 416 -16.21 7.36 -22.03
C LEU A 416 -16.53 6.43 -23.20
N TYR A 417 -15.90 6.68 -24.34
CA TYR A 417 -16.15 5.99 -25.60
C TYR A 417 -15.32 4.71 -25.76
N VAL A 418 -15.98 3.65 -26.23
CA VAL A 418 -15.37 2.37 -26.59
C VAL A 418 -15.63 2.10 -28.06
N MET A 419 -14.61 1.64 -28.79
CA MET A 419 -14.75 1.05 -30.11
C MET A 419 -14.84 -0.47 -29.97
N GLU A 420 -15.97 -1.03 -30.37
CA GLU A 420 -16.15 -2.48 -30.55
C GLU A 420 -15.71 -2.87 -31.97
N ILE A 421 -14.95 -3.98 -32.10
CA ILE A 421 -14.57 -4.58 -33.39
C ILE A 421 -14.77 -6.11 -33.31
N SER A 422 -15.61 -6.65 -34.19
CA SER A 422 -15.96 -8.07 -34.37
C SER A 422 -16.72 -8.19 -35.70
N ASP A 423 -16.87 -9.37 -36.30
CA ASP A 423 -17.71 -9.53 -37.49
C ASP A 423 -19.23 -9.51 -37.20
N ASN A 424 -19.63 -9.60 -35.94
CA ASN A 424 -21.02 -9.51 -35.47
C ASN A 424 -21.24 -8.40 -34.40
N PRO A 425 -20.91 -7.12 -34.69
CA PRO A 425 -20.81 -6.07 -33.69
C PRO A 425 -22.14 -5.76 -32.99
N GLY A 426 -22.12 -5.79 -31.66
CA GLY A 426 -23.22 -5.49 -30.75
C GLY A 426 -23.81 -6.70 -30.03
N LYS A 427 -23.36 -7.92 -30.34
CA LYS A 427 -23.80 -9.18 -29.75
C LYS A 427 -22.57 -10.04 -29.42
N HIS A 428 -22.62 -10.78 -28.32
CA HIS A 428 -21.65 -11.82 -27.98
C HIS A 428 -21.99 -13.13 -28.71
N GLU A 429 -21.00 -13.85 -29.23
CA GLU A 429 -21.15 -15.13 -29.93
C GLU A 429 -20.62 -16.30 -29.08
N LEU A 430 -21.32 -17.45 -29.10
CA LEU A 430 -21.02 -18.60 -28.23
C LEU A 430 -19.59 -19.14 -28.46
N GLY A 431 -18.71 -18.95 -27.48
CA GLY A 431 -17.31 -19.36 -27.53
C GLY A 431 -16.36 -18.35 -28.21
N GLU A 432 -16.84 -17.18 -28.64
CA GLU A 432 -16.02 -16.03 -29.06
C GLU A 432 -15.48 -15.32 -27.80
N PRO A 433 -14.16 -15.35 -27.50
CA PRO A 433 -13.61 -14.61 -26.39
C PRO A 433 -13.76 -13.09 -26.55
N GLU A 434 -14.11 -12.42 -25.44
CA GLU A 434 -14.11 -10.97 -25.32
C GLU A 434 -12.73 -10.49 -24.87
N PHE A 435 -12.10 -9.63 -25.67
CA PHE A 435 -10.81 -8.98 -25.39
C PHE A 435 -11.00 -7.47 -25.18
N ARG A 436 -10.15 -6.82 -24.38
CA ARG A 436 -10.09 -5.35 -24.34
C ARG A 436 -8.70 -4.74 -24.21
N TYR A 437 -8.56 -3.52 -24.71
CA TYR A 437 -7.51 -2.59 -24.28
C TYR A 437 -8.12 -1.37 -23.58
N VAL A 438 -7.45 -0.90 -22.52
CA VAL A 438 -7.77 0.36 -21.84
C VAL A 438 -6.55 1.28 -21.87
N ALA A 439 -6.73 2.55 -22.22
CA ALA A 439 -5.65 3.53 -22.22
C ALA A 439 -6.05 4.84 -21.54
N GLY A 440 -5.03 5.63 -21.17
CA GLY A 440 -5.19 6.98 -20.65
C GLY A 440 -6.06 7.02 -19.38
N MET A 441 -5.87 6.09 -18.44
CA MET A 441 -6.45 6.21 -17.09
C MET A 441 -5.72 7.26 -16.25
N HIS A 442 -4.45 7.51 -16.58
CA HIS A 442 -3.78 8.77 -16.31
C HIS A 442 -3.83 9.63 -17.57
N GLY A 443 -4.32 10.87 -17.45
CA GLY A 443 -4.57 11.71 -18.61
C GLY A 443 -3.32 12.23 -19.31
N ASN A 444 -2.18 12.30 -18.62
CA ASN A 444 -0.89 12.67 -19.21
C ASN A 444 -0.05 11.49 -19.70
N GLU A 445 -0.55 10.25 -19.61
CA GLU A 445 0.11 9.05 -20.12
C GLU A 445 -0.49 8.74 -21.50
N VAL A 446 -0.05 9.53 -22.49
CA VAL A 446 -0.76 9.77 -23.76
C VAL A 446 -0.49 8.71 -24.82
N LEU A 447 0.71 8.10 -24.85
CA LEU A 447 1.07 7.20 -25.94
C LEU A 447 0.05 6.07 -26.13
N GLY A 448 -0.41 5.44 -25.04
CA GLY A 448 -1.43 4.39 -25.10
C GLY A 448 -2.75 4.83 -25.76
N ARG A 449 -3.18 6.08 -25.57
CA ARG A 449 -4.40 6.63 -26.19
C ARG A 449 -4.26 6.67 -27.70
N GLU A 450 -3.16 7.28 -28.17
CA GLU A 450 -2.92 7.46 -29.61
C GLU A 450 -2.58 6.11 -30.29
N LEU A 451 -1.94 5.17 -29.60
CA LEU A 451 -1.76 3.79 -30.09
C LEU A 451 -3.09 3.06 -30.31
N LEU A 452 -4.08 3.18 -29.41
CA LEU A 452 -5.39 2.54 -29.62
C LEU A 452 -6.22 3.22 -30.72
N LEU A 453 -6.02 4.52 -30.93
CA LEU A 453 -6.60 5.27 -32.04
C LEU A 453 -5.98 4.84 -33.39
N ASN A 454 -4.66 4.69 -33.45
CA ASN A 454 -3.97 4.12 -34.62
C ASN A 454 -4.36 2.65 -34.86
N LEU A 455 -4.52 1.85 -33.79
CA LEU A 455 -4.88 0.43 -33.88
C LEU A 455 -6.27 0.20 -34.50
N MET A 456 -7.29 1.00 -34.13
CA MET A 456 -8.63 0.86 -34.73
C MET A 456 -8.64 1.29 -36.21
N GLU A 457 -7.84 2.28 -36.61
CA GLU A 457 -7.67 2.62 -38.02
C GLU A 457 -6.94 1.49 -38.76
N TYR A 458 -5.81 1.01 -38.24
CA TYR A 458 -5.01 -0.06 -38.83
C TYR A 458 -5.82 -1.34 -39.05
N ILE A 459 -6.57 -1.80 -38.04
CA ILE A 459 -7.43 -3.00 -38.16
C ILE A 459 -8.47 -2.82 -39.27
N CYS A 460 -9.11 -1.63 -39.36
CA CYS A 460 -10.06 -1.34 -40.42
C CYS A 460 -9.39 -1.29 -41.82
N GLN A 461 -8.23 -0.64 -41.95
CA GLN A 461 -7.49 -0.59 -43.21
C GLN A 461 -7.04 -1.99 -43.67
N GLU A 462 -6.49 -2.81 -42.78
CA GLU A 462 -5.97 -4.15 -43.10
C GLU A 462 -7.08 -5.19 -43.33
N TYR A 463 -8.20 -5.11 -42.61
CA TYR A 463 -9.38 -5.94 -42.89
C TYR A 463 -9.89 -5.68 -44.32
N LYS A 464 -9.96 -4.40 -44.74
CA LYS A 464 -10.34 -4.00 -46.10
C LYS A 464 -9.28 -4.28 -47.18
N ARG A 465 -8.07 -4.68 -46.78
CA ARG A 465 -7.01 -5.25 -47.65
C ARG A 465 -7.00 -6.78 -47.66
N GLU A 466 -7.98 -7.42 -47.01
CA GLU A 466 -8.12 -8.87 -46.85
C GLU A 466 -6.89 -9.54 -46.19
N ASN A 467 -6.18 -8.82 -45.31
CA ASN A 467 -5.07 -9.38 -44.55
C ASN A 467 -5.57 -10.51 -43.63
N GLN A 468 -5.23 -11.75 -43.97
CA GLN A 468 -5.80 -12.95 -43.34
C GLN A 468 -5.56 -13.00 -41.82
N ARG A 469 -4.46 -12.45 -41.29
CA ARG A 469 -4.21 -12.40 -39.84
C ARG A 469 -5.25 -11.54 -39.12
N ILE A 470 -5.53 -10.34 -39.66
CA ILE A 470 -6.48 -9.40 -39.09
C ILE A 470 -7.93 -9.86 -39.34
N VAL A 471 -8.22 -10.43 -40.51
CA VAL A 471 -9.54 -11.00 -40.83
C VAL A 471 -9.87 -12.21 -39.93
N HIS A 472 -8.87 -13.03 -39.59
CA HIS A 472 -9.00 -14.14 -38.63
C HIS A 472 -9.25 -13.60 -37.20
N LEU A 473 -8.42 -12.65 -36.74
CA LEU A 473 -8.54 -12.06 -35.40
C LEU A 473 -9.90 -11.39 -35.15
N VAL A 474 -10.42 -10.63 -36.13
CA VAL A 474 -11.74 -9.95 -36.06
C VAL A 474 -12.93 -10.92 -36.13
N LYS A 475 -12.73 -12.16 -36.60
CA LYS A 475 -13.77 -13.20 -36.68
C LYS A 475 -13.76 -14.20 -35.52
N GLU A 476 -12.66 -14.27 -34.78
CA GLU A 476 -12.55 -15.18 -33.62
C GLU A 476 -12.47 -14.45 -32.28
N THR A 477 -12.27 -13.12 -32.25
CA THR A 477 -12.24 -12.30 -31.02
C THR A 477 -13.16 -11.09 -31.12
N ARG A 478 -13.93 -10.84 -30.06
CA ARG A 478 -14.66 -9.59 -29.87
C ARG A 478 -13.80 -8.56 -29.14
N ILE A 479 -13.28 -7.59 -29.88
CA ILE A 479 -12.28 -6.62 -29.42
C ILE A 479 -12.97 -5.34 -28.94
N HIS A 480 -12.64 -4.86 -27.75
CA HIS A 480 -13.12 -3.57 -27.22
C HIS A 480 -11.97 -2.63 -26.87
N LEU A 481 -11.86 -1.51 -27.55
CA LEU A 481 -10.80 -0.52 -27.35
C LEU A 481 -11.35 0.73 -26.65
N LEU A 482 -10.83 1.06 -25.46
CA LEU A 482 -11.14 2.26 -24.68
C LEU A 482 -9.93 3.22 -24.71
N PRO A 483 -9.86 4.21 -25.63
CA PRO A 483 -8.66 5.04 -25.81
C PRO A 483 -8.39 6.01 -24.65
N SER A 484 -9.40 6.34 -23.85
CA SER A 484 -9.26 7.31 -22.76
C SER A 484 -10.27 7.06 -21.66
N MET A 485 -9.81 6.44 -20.57
CA MET A 485 -10.59 6.28 -19.34
C MET A 485 -10.68 7.60 -18.55
N ASN A 486 -9.64 8.44 -18.58
CA ASN A 486 -9.58 9.77 -17.95
C ASN A 486 -9.49 10.90 -19.00
N PRO A 487 -10.57 11.20 -19.74
CA PRO A 487 -10.56 12.27 -20.74
C PRO A 487 -10.44 13.67 -20.11
N ASP A 488 -10.85 13.86 -18.85
CA ASP A 488 -10.79 15.13 -18.15
C ASP A 488 -9.34 15.53 -17.82
N GLY A 489 -8.54 14.57 -17.33
CA GLY A 489 -7.11 14.75 -17.09
C GLY A 489 -6.32 14.96 -18.39
N TYR A 490 -6.68 14.24 -19.45
CA TYR A 490 -6.07 14.40 -20.78
C TYR A 490 -6.30 15.82 -21.33
N GLU A 491 -7.53 16.34 -21.23
CA GLU A 491 -7.85 17.72 -21.63
C GLU A 491 -7.12 18.79 -20.81
N MET A 492 -6.56 18.46 -19.63
CA MET A 492 -5.69 19.35 -18.86
C MET A 492 -4.23 19.28 -19.31
N ALA A 493 -3.73 18.09 -19.64
CA ALA A 493 -2.37 17.91 -20.17
C ALA A 493 -2.25 18.47 -21.58
N TYR A 494 -3.19 18.12 -22.48
CA TYR A 494 -3.22 18.55 -23.88
C TYR A 494 -3.14 20.09 -24.03
N LYS A 495 -3.82 20.84 -23.14
CA LYS A 495 -3.81 22.33 -23.16
C LYS A 495 -2.49 22.95 -22.74
N LYS A 496 -1.52 22.17 -22.24
CA LYS A 496 -0.14 22.62 -22.05
C LYS A 496 0.81 22.23 -23.18
N GLY A 497 0.49 21.18 -23.93
CA GLY A 497 1.42 20.53 -24.84
C GLY A 497 2.30 19.51 -24.11
N SER A 498 2.90 18.60 -24.88
CA SER A 498 3.71 17.46 -24.45
C SER A 498 4.78 17.85 -23.43
N GLU A 499 5.61 18.83 -23.77
CA GLU A 499 6.84 19.20 -23.05
C GLU A 499 6.55 20.04 -21.79
N LEU A 500 5.34 20.58 -21.64
CA LEU A 500 4.95 21.51 -20.57
C LEU A 500 3.87 20.97 -19.63
N ALA A 501 3.29 19.80 -19.90
CA ALA A 501 2.45 19.08 -18.94
C ALA A 501 3.29 18.56 -17.75
N GLY A 502 4.47 18.01 -18.05
CA GLY A 502 5.35 17.42 -17.03
C GLY A 502 4.76 16.19 -16.35
N TRP A 503 5.46 15.70 -15.32
CA TRP A 503 5.19 14.40 -14.72
C TRP A 503 3.79 14.18 -14.11
N ALA A 504 3.11 15.24 -13.67
CA ALA A 504 1.91 15.14 -12.82
C ALA A 504 0.66 15.88 -13.30
N LEU A 505 0.76 16.87 -14.20
CA LEU A 505 -0.42 17.63 -14.63
C LEU A 505 -1.29 16.77 -15.56
N GLY A 506 -2.54 16.54 -15.16
CA GLY A 506 -3.47 15.70 -15.92
C GLY A 506 -3.39 14.20 -15.59
N ARG A 507 -2.47 13.76 -14.72
CA ARG A 507 -2.44 12.35 -14.25
C ARG A 507 -3.75 11.96 -13.56
N TYR A 508 -4.15 12.73 -12.56
CA TYR A 508 -5.33 12.48 -11.74
C TYR A 508 -6.64 12.77 -12.50
N SER A 509 -7.76 12.27 -12.00
CA SER A 509 -9.10 12.74 -12.44
C SER A 509 -9.31 14.21 -12.05
N TYR A 510 -10.37 14.85 -12.58
CA TYR A 510 -10.73 16.23 -12.24
C TYR A 510 -10.92 16.46 -10.72
N GLU A 511 -11.29 15.43 -9.96
CA GLU A 511 -11.46 15.51 -8.49
C GLU A 511 -10.13 15.35 -7.71
N GLY A 512 -9.01 15.09 -8.40
CA GLY A 512 -7.70 14.83 -7.79
C GLY A 512 -7.53 13.40 -7.29
N ILE A 513 -8.23 12.43 -7.89
CA ILE A 513 -8.17 11.00 -7.56
C ILE A 513 -7.21 10.31 -8.55
N ASP A 514 -6.31 9.48 -8.04
CA ASP A 514 -5.50 8.57 -8.87
C ASP A 514 -6.34 7.33 -9.21
N MET A 515 -6.60 7.09 -10.49
CA MET A 515 -7.58 6.10 -10.92
C MET A 515 -7.06 4.66 -10.80
N ASN A 516 -5.74 4.44 -10.77
CA ASN A 516 -5.16 3.13 -10.49
C ASN A 516 -4.95 2.86 -8.97
N HIS A 517 -5.50 3.74 -8.12
CA HIS A 517 -5.63 3.56 -6.67
C HIS A 517 -7.10 3.68 -6.21
N ASN A 518 -8.05 3.51 -7.13
CA ASN A 518 -9.47 3.80 -6.89
C ASN A 518 -10.42 2.61 -7.06
N PHE A 519 -9.95 1.47 -7.57
CA PHE A 519 -10.74 0.25 -7.57
C PHE A 519 -10.92 -0.28 -6.15
N ALA A 520 -11.86 -1.21 -5.96
CA ALA A 520 -12.02 -1.83 -4.64
C ALA A 520 -10.80 -2.69 -4.31
N ASP A 521 -10.17 -2.46 -3.16
CA ASP A 521 -9.16 -3.35 -2.61
C ASP A 521 -9.83 -4.69 -2.23
N LEU A 522 -9.63 -5.70 -3.08
CA LEU A 522 -10.05 -7.08 -2.86
C LEU A 522 -8.88 -7.93 -2.34
N ASN A 523 -7.64 -7.44 -2.42
CA ASN A 523 -6.42 -8.09 -1.97
C ASN A 523 -6.41 -8.21 -0.44
N THR A 524 -6.66 -7.12 0.29
CA THR A 524 -6.79 -7.15 1.75
C THR A 524 -7.89 -8.13 2.19
N VAL A 525 -9.04 -8.14 1.49
CA VAL A 525 -10.17 -9.04 1.78
C VAL A 525 -9.78 -10.51 1.56
N MET A 526 -9.01 -10.80 0.51
CA MET A 526 -8.46 -12.13 0.24
C MET A 526 -7.43 -12.55 1.30
N TRP A 527 -6.49 -11.67 1.67
CA TRP A 527 -5.46 -11.98 2.67
C TRP A 527 -6.07 -12.19 4.07
N ASP A 528 -6.99 -11.32 4.51
CA ASP A 528 -7.76 -11.47 5.75
C ASP A 528 -8.50 -12.82 5.78
N ALA A 529 -9.16 -13.20 4.68
CA ALA A 529 -9.88 -14.47 4.59
C ALA A 529 -8.94 -15.68 4.71
N ILE A 530 -7.77 -15.64 4.05
CA ILE A 530 -6.75 -16.69 4.07
C ILE A 530 -6.13 -16.88 5.46
N GLU A 531 -6.01 -15.82 6.27
CA GLU A 531 -5.52 -15.93 7.65
C GLU A 531 -6.60 -16.39 8.65
N LEU A 532 -7.88 -16.14 8.37
CA LEU A 532 -8.98 -16.47 9.27
C LEU A 532 -9.56 -17.88 9.07
N GLU A 533 -9.65 -18.39 7.83
CA GLU A 533 -10.29 -19.68 7.55
C GLU A 533 -9.28 -20.85 7.52
N THR A 534 -9.38 -21.75 8.51
CA THR A 534 -8.47 -22.91 8.65
C THR A 534 -8.69 -24.02 7.60
N ASP A 535 -9.72 -23.91 6.77
CA ASP A 535 -10.14 -24.93 5.80
C ASP A 535 -10.23 -24.33 4.39
N LYS A 536 -9.18 -24.62 3.61
CA LYS A 536 -9.03 -24.16 2.22
C LYS A 536 -10.24 -24.48 1.32
N SER A 537 -11.07 -25.48 1.64
CA SER A 537 -12.23 -25.82 0.82
C SER A 537 -13.39 -24.80 0.90
N LYS A 538 -13.33 -23.82 1.83
CA LYS A 538 -14.33 -22.74 1.95
C LYS A 538 -13.84 -21.38 1.45
N LEU A 539 -12.56 -21.24 1.12
CA LEU A 539 -12.00 -19.97 0.66
C LEU A 539 -12.57 -19.60 -0.72
N ILE A 540 -12.99 -18.34 -0.84
CA ILE A 540 -13.29 -17.74 -2.14
C ILE A 540 -11.95 -17.39 -2.77
N ASN A 541 -11.73 -17.81 -4.03
CA ASN A 541 -10.50 -17.58 -4.79
C ASN A 541 -10.77 -16.92 -6.16
N HIS A 542 -12.01 -16.48 -6.39
CA HIS A 542 -12.49 -15.85 -7.63
C HIS A 542 -13.81 -15.12 -7.35
N TYR A 543 -14.11 -14.04 -8.09
CA TYR A 543 -15.34 -13.26 -7.94
C TYR A 543 -15.59 -12.79 -6.49
N PHE A 544 -14.57 -12.16 -5.89
CA PHE A 544 -14.70 -11.51 -4.59
C PHE A 544 -15.80 -10.42 -4.64
N PRO A 545 -16.77 -10.40 -3.71
CA PRO A 545 -17.85 -9.42 -3.72
C PRO A 545 -17.30 -8.02 -3.39
N ILE A 546 -17.75 -7.01 -4.14
CA ILE A 546 -17.42 -5.60 -3.86
C ILE A 546 -17.99 -5.23 -2.48
N PRO A 547 -17.21 -4.64 -1.55
CA PRO A 547 -17.70 -4.24 -0.24
C PRO A 547 -18.87 -3.24 -0.34
N GLU A 548 -19.94 -3.44 0.45
CA GLU A 548 -21.14 -2.58 0.43
C GLU A 548 -20.79 -1.09 0.58
N GLN A 549 -19.79 -0.77 1.40
CA GLN A 549 -19.30 0.59 1.64
C GLN A 549 -18.83 1.28 0.35
N TYR A 550 -18.20 0.55 -0.56
CA TYR A 550 -17.70 1.06 -1.85
C TYR A 550 -18.86 1.46 -2.80
N THR A 551 -20.03 0.83 -2.63
CA THR A 551 -21.25 1.16 -3.42
C THR A 551 -22.04 2.36 -2.87
N SER A 552 -21.66 2.91 -1.71
CA SER A 552 -22.38 4.03 -1.08
C SER A 552 -22.15 5.38 -1.78
N GLU A 553 -23.11 6.30 -1.66
CA GLU A 553 -23.00 7.67 -2.18
C GLU A 553 -21.89 8.50 -1.49
N ASP A 554 -21.56 8.17 -0.24
CA ASP A 554 -20.48 8.80 0.54
C ASP A 554 -19.06 8.31 0.13
N ALA A 555 -18.95 7.26 -0.70
CA ALA A 555 -17.68 6.67 -1.10
C ALA A 555 -16.94 7.52 -2.17
N MET A 556 -15.64 7.77 -1.93
CA MET A 556 -14.74 8.47 -2.85
C MET A 556 -14.28 7.57 -4.01
N VAL A 557 -15.25 7.12 -4.82
CA VAL A 557 -15.02 6.42 -6.09
C VAL A 557 -15.32 7.40 -7.22
N ALA A 558 -14.42 7.50 -8.20
CA ALA A 558 -14.60 8.37 -9.36
C ALA A 558 -15.69 7.82 -10.31
N PRO A 559 -16.44 8.67 -11.03
CA PRO A 559 -17.48 8.20 -11.96
C PRO A 559 -16.91 7.34 -13.10
N GLU A 560 -15.68 7.60 -13.52
CA GLU A 560 -14.92 6.81 -14.51
C GLU A 560 -14.69 5.38 -14.00
N THR A 561 -14.24 5.23 -12.75
CA THR A 561 -14.04 3.93 -12.09
C THR A 561 -15.35 3.14 -11.99
N ARG A 562 -16.45 3.80 -11.59
CA ARG A 562 -17.79 3.16 -11.53
C ARG A 562 -18.25 2.69 -12.91
N ALA A 563 -17.99 3.45 -13.97
CA ALA A 563 -18.34 3.07 -15.34
C ALA A 563 -17.55 1.84 -15.82
N VAL A 564 -16.24 1.80 -15.56
CA VAL A 564 -15.38 0.66 -15.92
C VAL A 564 -15.73 -0.60 -15.12
N ILE A 565 -16.06 -0.49 -13.82
CA ILE A 565 -16.55 -1.63 -13.02
C ILE A 565 -17.89 -2.16 -13.58
N SER A 566 -18.83 -1.28 -13.93
CA SER A 566 -20.10 -1.71 -14.55
C SER A 566 -19.87 -2.39 -15.91
N TRP A 567 -18.86 -1.98 -16.66
CA TRP A 567 -18.49 -2.56 -17.95
C TRP A 567 -17.83 -3.94 -17.79
N MET A 568 -16.89 -4.08 -16.83
CA MET A 568 -16.31 -5.36 -16.38
C MET A 568 -17.37 -6.41 -16.00
N GLN A 569 -18.48 -5.97 -15.42
CA GLN A 569 -19.59 -6.85 -15.00
C GLN A 569 -20.59 -7.16 -16.13
N THR A 570 -20.56 -6.45 -17.25
CA THR A 570 -21.56 -6.57 -18.33
C THR A 570 -21.10 -7.48 -19.47
N ILE A 571 -19.78 -7.58 -19.71
CA ILE A 571 -19.18 -8.34 -20.82
C ILE A 571 -18.21 -9.38 -20.24
N PRO A 572 -18.24 -10.65 -20.67
CA PRO A 572 -17.41 -11.72 -20.11
C PRO A 572 -15.94 -11.65 -20.60
N PHE A 573 -15.24 -10.57 -20.27
CA PHE A 573 -13.84 -10.35 -20.64
C PHE A 573 -12.93 -11.49 -20.16
N VAL A 574 -12.08 -11.95 -21.08
CA VAL A 574 -11.15 -13.07 -20.89
C VAL A 574 -9.72 -12.56 -20.69
N LEU A 575 -9.29 -11.64 -21.56
CA LEU A 575 -7.96 -11.03 -21.54
C LEU A 575 -8.06 -9.52 -21.74
N SER A 576 -7.22 -8.79 -21.03
CA SER A 576 -7.14 -7.34 -21.06
C SER A 576 -5.70 -6.87 -20.87
N ALA A 577 -5.39 -5.67 -21.34
CA ALA A 577 -4.26 -4.91 -20.85
C ALA A 577 -4.60 -3.43 -20.73
N ASN A 578 -4.02 -2.77 -19.72
CA ASN A 578 -4.07 -1.33 -19.58
C ASN A 578 -2.73 -0.70 -19.97
N LEU A 579 -2.80 0.45 -20.64
CA LEU A 579 -1.68 1.10 -21.31
C LEU A 579 -1.28 2.40 -20.60
N HIS A 580 0.00 2.46 -20.23
CA HIS A 580 0.62 3.47 -19.37
C HIS A 580 1.90 4.04 -19.99
N GLY A 581 2.49 5.05 -19.35
CA GLY A 581 3.78 5.62 -19.72
C GLY A 581 4.49 6.23 -18.53
N GLY A 582 5.82 6.34 -18.62
CA GLY A 582 6.75 6.81 -17.58
C GLY A 582 7.87 5.81 -17.30
N GLU A 583 7.73 4.55 -17.69
CA GLU A 583 8.81 3.57 -17.73
C GLU A 583 8.66 2.69 -19.00
N LEU A 584 9.51 1.68 -19.15
CA LEU A 584 9.44 0.75 -20.30
C LEU A 584 9.61 -0.71 -19.85
N VAL A 585 8.49 -1.29 -19.39
CA VAL A 585 8.35 -2.60 -18.73
C VAL A 585 6.90 -3.10 -18.84
N VAL A 586 6.65 -4.41 -18.76
CA VAL A 586 5.29 -4.97 -18.59
C VAL A 586 5.12 -5.51 -17.17
N THR A 587 4.12 -5.04 -16.43
CA THR A 587 3.86 -5.47 -15.06
C THR A 587 2.63 -6.36 -14.93
N TYR A 588 2.69 -7.34 -14.02
CA TYR A 588 1.65 -8.35 -13.84
C TYR A 588 1.28 -8.60 -12.37
N PRO A 589 0.01 -9.00 -12.10
CA PRO A 589 -0.51 -9.26 -10.76
C PRO A 589 0.32 -10.18 -9.85
N PHE A 590 0.25 -10.04 -8.53
CA PHE A 590 -0.49 -8.98 -7.82
C PHE A 590 0.31 -7.67 -7.77
N ASP A 591 -0.40 -6.55 -7.85
CA ASP A 591 0.16 -5.20 -7.65
C ASP A 591 0.26 -4.82 -6.17
N MET A 592 -0.59 -5.38 -5.30
CA MET A 592 -0.56 -5.13 -3.86
C MET A 592 0.16 -6.23 -3.07
N THR A 593 1.18 -5.82 -2.31
CA THR A 593 1.91 -6.65 -1.32
C THR A 593 1.03 -7.10 -0.16
N LYS A 594 1.26 -8.30 0.38
CA LYS A 594 0.49 -8.85 1.50
C LYS A 594 0.57 -8.02 2.80
N ASP A 595 1.78 -7.76 3.30
CA ASP A 595 1.99 -7.15 4.62
C ASP A 595 2.19 -5.61 4.56
N TRP A 596 1.64 -4.95 3.52
CA TRP A 596 1.84 -3.52 3.20
C TRP A 596 3.33 -3.12 3.07
N ALA A 597 4.17 -4.06 2.63
CA ALA A 597 5.58 -3.81 2.32
C ALA A 597 5.71 -2.83 1.13
N PRO A 598 6.72 -1.93 1.08
CA PRO A 598 6.88 -1.02 -0.06
C PRO A 598 7.16 -1.73 -1.40
N LYS A 599 7.86 -2.87 -1.35
CA LYS A 599 8.13 -3.79 -2.46
C LYS A 599 8.22 -5.22 -1.91
N GLU A 600 7.45 -6.16 -2.47
CA GLU A 600 7.56 -7.61 -2.20
C GLU A 600 6.95 -8.42 -3.35
N HIS A 601 7.65 -9.44 -3.84
CA HIS A 601 7.14 -10.32 -4.89
C HIS A 601 5.94 -11.13 -4.41
N THR A 602 4.76 -10.80 -4.96
CA THR A 602 3.46 -11.31 -4.52
C THR A 602 2.76 -12.01 -5.70
N PRO A 603 3.05 -13.31 -5.93
CA PRO A 603 2.59 -14.02 -7.12
C PRO A 603 1.10 -14.42 -7.06
N THR A 604 0.46 -14.47 -8.23
CA THR A 604 -0.86 -15.08 -8.43
C THR A 604 -0.77 -16.60 -8.55
N PRO A 605 -1.87 -17.35 -8.29
CA PRO A 605 -1.98 -18.77 -8.66
C PRO A 605 -1.64 -19.05 -10.14
N ASP A 606 -1.92 -18.10 -11.03
CA ASP A 606 -1.64 -18.17 -12.47
C ASP A 606 -0.33 -17.45 -12.90
N GLU A 607 0.63 -17.20 -11.99
CA GLU A 607 1.88 -16.45 -12.29
C GLU A 607 2.59 -16.96 -13.54
N SER A 608 2.64 -18.29 -13.75
CA SER A 608 3.28 -18.89 -14.92
C SER A 608 2.67 -18.46 -16.26
N PHE A 609 1.37 -18.13 -16.30
CA PHE A 609 0.70 -17.62 -17.50
C PHE A 609 0.78 -16.10 -17.59
N PHE A 610 0.69 -15.37 -16.46
CA PHE A 610 0.94 -13.93 -16.44
C PHE A 610 2.34 -13.56 -16.94
N ARG A 611 3.36 -14.34 -16.57
CA ARG A 611 4.73 -14.19 -17.10
C ARG A 611 4.80 -14.45 -18.60
N TRP A 612 4.02 -15.40 -19.12
CA TRP A 612 3.92 -15.65 -20.56
C TRP A 612 3.30 -14.45 -21.28
N LEU A 613 2.14 -13.97 -20.82
CA LEU A 613 1.47 -12.77 -21.34
C LEU A 613 2.40 -11.55 -21.36
N ALA A 614 3.07 -11.28 -20.25
CA ALA A 614 4.01 -10.17 -20.14
C ALA A 614 5.21 -10.32 -21.09
N THR A 615 5.75 -11.54 -21.22
CA THR A 615 6.87 -11.83 -22.15
C THR A 615 6.44 -11.67 -23.61
N ALA A 616 5.21 -12.07 -23.98
CA ALA A 616 4.70 -11.98 -25.35
C ALA A 616 4.66 -10.53 -25.87
N TYR A 617 4.34 -9.57 -25.00
CA TYR A 617 4.45 -8.13 -25.31
C TYR A 617 5.90 -7.64 -25.21
N ALA A 618 6.58 -7.92 -24.10
CA ALA A 618 7.89 -7.32 -23.79
C ALA A 618 9.05 -7.79 -24.68
N SER A 619 8.93 -8.98 -25.29
CA SER A 619 9.93 -9.53 -26.23
C SER A 619 9.69 -9.12 -27.69
N THR A 620 8.52 -8.57 -28.01
CA THR A 620 8.14 -8.18 -29.39
C THR A 620 8.28 -6.66 -29.61
N ASN A 621 8.18 -5.84 -28.56
CA ASN A 621 8.41 -4.40 -28.65
C ASN A 621 9.89 -4.10 -28.94
N HIS A 622 10.16 -3.32 -29.98
CA HIS A 622 11.52 -3.08 -30.50
C HIS A 622 12.46 -2.34 -29.55
N VAL A 623 11.96 -1.43 -28.70
CA VAL A 623 12.78 -0.67 -27.76
C VAL A 623 12.91 -1.40 -26.42
N MET A 624 11.83 -2.06 -25.98
CA MET A 624 11.82 -2.82 -24.72
C MET A 624 12.72 -4.06 -24.80
N SER A 625 12.68 -4.80 -25.91
CA SER A 625 13.51 -6.00 -26.13
C SER A 625 15.00 -5.70 -26.39
N ASN A 626 15.36 -4.44 -26.65
CA ASN A 626 16.73 -4.05 -27.01
C ASN A 626 17.70 -4.15 -25.81
N PRO A 627 18.76 -4.99 -25.86
CA PRO A 627 19.71 -5.15 -24.76
C PRO A 627 20.65 -3.94 -24.57
N ASP A 628 20.82 -3.09 -25.59
CA ASP A 628 21.65 -1.88 -25.52
C ASP A 628 20.85 -0.64 -25.04
N ARG A 629 19.60 -0.82 -24.59
CA ARG A 629 18.74 0.29 -24.13
C ARG A 629 19.23 0.89 -22.80
N ARG A 630 19.11 2.21 -22.69
CA ARG A 630 19.32 2.95 -21.43
C ARG A 630 18.06 2.81 -20.54
N PRO A 631 18.18 2.61 -19.22
CA PRO A 631 17.05 2.75 -18.28
C PRO A 631 16.39 4.13 -18.41
N CYS A 632 15.07 4.24 -18.18
CA CYS A 632 14.39 5.54 -18.20
C CYS A 632 14.84 6.40 -17.00
N HIS A 633 14.54 5.93 -15.78
CA HIS A 633 14.80 6.68 -14.55
C HIS A 633 15.83 6.01 -13.64
N ASN A 634 15.44 4.99 -12.87
CA ASN A 634 16.29 4.45 -11.78
C ASN A 634 16.31 2.93 -11.68
N GLU A 635 15.30 2.22 -12.18
CA GLU A 635 15.24 0.75 -12.18
C GLU A 635 15.73 0.19 -13.53
N ASP A 636 16.40 -0.96 -13.50
CA ASP A 636 17.00 -1.61 -14.68
C ASP A 636 16.25 -2.89 -15.02
N PHE A 637 15.14 -2.74 -15.77
CA PHE A 637 14.20 -3.82 -16.06
C PHE A 637 14.74 -4.92 -16.98
N LEU A 638 15.87 -4.69 -17.70
CA LEU A 638 16.55 -5.73 -18.47
C LEU A 638 16.92 -6.94 -17.59
N ARG A 639 17.25 -6.70 -16.31
CA ARG A 639 17.58 -7.74 -15.32
C ARG A 639 16.43 -8.70 -15.00
N TYR A 640 15.20 -8.30 -15.35
CA TYR A 640 13.98 -9.08 -15.14
C TYR A 640 13.36 -9.51 -16.48
N ASN A 641 14.13 -9.49 -17.58
CA ASN A 641 13.66 -9.72 -18.94
C ASN A 641 12.51 -8.77 -19.36
N ASN A 642 12.53 -7.54 -18.85
CA ASN A 642 11.53 -6.49 -19.10
C ASN A 642 10.11 -6.79 -18.60
N ILE A 643 9.96 -7.78 -17.73
CA ILE A 643 8.70 -8.10 -17.05
C ILE A 643 8.89 -8.03 -15.53
N ILE A 644 7.90 -7.57 -14.77
CA ILE A 644 7.99 -7.56 -13.31
C ILE A 644 6.62 -7.75 -12.66
N ASN A 645 6.58 -8.47 -11.53
CA ASN A 645 5.37 -8.51 -10.70
C ASN A 645 5.15 -7.10 -10.09
N GLY A 646 3.92 -6.57 -10.17
CA GLY A 646 3.63 -5.20 -9.75
C GLY A 646 4.09 -4.88 -8.33
N ALA A 647 3.67 -5.70 -7.36
CA ALA A 647 4.05 -5.58 -5.95
C ALA A 647 5.57 -5.66 -5.71
N ASN A 648 6.32 -6.33 -6.58
CA ASN A 648 7.79 -6.37 -6.54
C ASN A 648 8.45 -5.08 -7.05
N TRP A 649 7.78 -4.34 -7.95
CA TRP A 649 8.23 -3.02 -8.40
C TRP A 649 7.87 -1.93 -7.39
N HIS A 650 6.59 -1.83 -7.02
CA HIS A 650 6.06 -1.02 -5.93
C HIS A 650 4.63 -1.43 -5.60
N THR A 651 4.23 -1.36 -4.32
CA THR A 651 2.88 -1.76 -3.88
C THR A 651 1.81 -0.75 -4.33
N VAL A 652 0.78 -1.21 -5.04
CA VAL A 652 -0.35 -0.38 -5.53
C VAL A 652 -1.69 -0.96 -5.05
N PRO A 653 -2.26 -0.48 -3.94
CA PRO A 653 -3.56 -0.94 -3.44
C PRO A 653 -4.71 -0.33 -4.26
N GLY A 654 -5.67 -1.16 -4.68
CA GLY A 654 -6.84 -0.73 -5.47
C GLY A 654 -6.54 -0.48 -6.95
N SER A 655 -5.64 -1.29 -7.54
CA SER A 655 -5.32 -1.27 -8.97
C SER A 655 -6.41 -1.91 -9.84
N MET A 656 -6.40 -1.58 -11.14
CA MET A 656 -7.33 -2.15 -12.12
C MET A 656 -6.99 -3.61 -12.49
N ASN A 657 -5.71 -3.99 -12.45
CA ASN A 657 -5.27 -5.37 -12.73
C ASN A 657 -5.83 -6.34 -11.69
N ASP A 658 -5.53 -6.05 -10.41
CA ASP A 658 -5.87 -6.93 -9.29
C ASP A 658 -7.40 -7.01 -9.13
N PHE A 659 -8.11 -5.90 -9.34
CA PHE A 659 -9.57 -5.90 -9.36
C PHE A 659 -10.13 -6.79 -10.50
N SER A 660 -9.58 -6.71 -11.71
CA SER A 660 -10.03 -7.52 -12.84
C SER A 660 -9.91 -9.02 -12.55
N TYR A 661 -8.74 -9.44 -12.05
CA TYR A 661 -8.44 -10.84 -11.74
C TYR A 661 -9.21 -11.38 -10.51
N LEU A 662 -9.41 -10.55 -9.47
CA LEU A 662 -10.12 -10.96 -8.25
C LEU A 662 -11.65 -10.89 -8.37
N HIS A 663 -12.19 -9.97 -9.18
CA HIS A 663 -13.63 -9.76 -9.31
C HIS A 663 -14.28 -10.48 -10.51
N THR A 664 -13.51 -10.79 -11.57
CA THR A 664 -14.04 -11.33 -12.83
C THR A 664 -13.25 -12.55 -13.34
N ASN A 665 -13.53 -13.01 -14.56
CA ASN A 665 -12.68 -13.98 -15.27
C ASN A 665 -11.43 -13.33 -15.93
N CYS A 666 -11.40 -12.00 -16.05
CA CYS A 666 -10.47 -11.31 -16.94
C CYS A 666 -9.05 -11.26 -16.36
N PHE A 667 -8.09 -11.82 -17.08
CA PHE A 667 -6.68 -11.64 -16.78
C PHE A 667 -6.25 -10.28 -17.34
N GLU A 668 -5.58 -9.44 -16.53
CA GLU A 668 -5.14 -8.10 -16.95
C GLU A 668 -3.68 -7.84 -16.55
N VAL A 669 -2.96 -7.12 -17.40
CA VAL A 669 -1.58 -6.64 -17.16
C VAL A 669 -1.47 -5.14 -17.46
N THR A 670 -0.49 -4.48 -16.85
CA THR A 670 -0.12 -3.10 -17.18
C THR A 670 1.07 -3.09 -18.13
N VAL A 671 1.00 -2.29 -19.19
CA VAL A 671 2.11 -2.06 -20.13
C VAL A 671 2.57 -0.62 -19.99
N GLU A 672 3.79 -0.40 -19.49
CA GLU A 672 4.48 0.88 -19.53
C GLU A 672 5.19 1.01 -20.89
N LEU A 673 4.69 1.92 -21.74
CA LEU A 673 5.00 1.96 -23.18
C LEU A 673 6.22 2.81 -23.56
N SER A 674 6.60 3.78 -22.72
CA SER A 674 7.58 4.82 -23.07
C SER A 674 8.11 5.54 -21.82
N CYS A 675 9.39 5.95 -21.83
CA CYS A 675 9.98 6.75 -20.76
C CYS A 675 9.32 8.13 -20.63
N ASP A 676 9.03 8.77 -21.77
CA ASP A 676 8.21 9.98 -21.84
C ASP A 676 6.74 9.59 -21.66
N LYS A 677 6.00 10.33 -20.82
CA LYS A 677 4.56 10.09 -20.62
C LYS A 677 3.72 10.67 -21.77
N PHE A 678 4.17 11.76 -22.35
CA PHE A 678 3.48 12.53 -23.39
C PHE A 678 4.48 12.86 -24.51
N PRO A 679 4.99 11.83 -25.24
CA PRO A 679 5.97 12.04 -26.30
C PRO A 679 5.40 12.96 -27.39
N HIS A 680 6.24 13.85 -27.92
CA HIS A 680 5.84 14.83 -28.92
C HIS A 680 5.29 14.17 -30.19
N ALA A 681 4.38 14.84 -30.90
CA ALA A 681 3.65 14.30 -32.06
C ALA A 681 4.56 13.73 -33.16
N SER A 682 5.79 14.23 -33.32
CA SER A 682 6.78 13.72 -34.27
C SER A 682 7.35 12.32 -33.93
N GLU A 683 7.18 11.85 -32.70
CA GLU A 683 7.67 10.54 -32.23
C GLU A 683 6.59 9.45 -32.31
N LEU A 684 5.30 9.83 -32.42
CA LEU A 684 4.18 8.88 -32.59
C LEU A 684 4.34 7.88 -33.76
N PRO A 685 4.92 8.23 -34.94
CA PRO A 685 5.11 7.27 -36.02
C PRO A 685 6.13 6.16 -35.72
N ILE A 686 7.17 6.45 -34.92
CA ILE A 686 8.16 5.44 -34.51
C ILE A 686 7.65 4.65 -33.30
N GLU A 687 6.96 5.27 -32.36
CA GLU A 687 6.34 4.55 -31.24
C GLU A 687 5.18 3.65 -31.66
N TRP A 688 4.50 3.96 -32.77
CA TRP A 688 3.60 3.01 -33.43
C TRP A 688 4.34 1.77 -33.92
N GLU A 689 5.44 1.92 -34.67
CA GLU A 689 6.21 0.78 -35.17
C GLU A 689 6.82 -0.06 -34.02
N ASN A 690 7.24 0.59 -32.92
CA ASN A 690 7.75 -0.06 -31.72
C ASN A 690 6.73 -0.98 -31.03
N ASN A 691 5.42 -0.71 -31.16
CA ASN A 691 4.35 -1.36 -30.39
C ASN A 691 3.33 -2.15 -31.24
N LYS A 692 3.21 -1.88 -32.54
CA LYS A 692 2.22 -2.47 -33.46
C LYS A 692 2.14 -4.00 -33.37
N GLU A 693 3.28 -4.67 -33.51
CA GLU A 693 3.33 -6.14 -33.48
C GLU A 693 3.02 -6.70 -32.08
N SER A 694 3.45 -6.01 -31.01
CA SER A 694 3.14 -6.38 -29.62
C SER A 694 1.65 -6.29 -29.30
N LEU A 695 0.97 -5.25 -29.79
CA LEU A 695 -0.48 -5.09 -29.63
C LEU A 695 -1.23 -6.26 -30.29
N ILE A 696 -0.81 -6.67 -31.49
CA ILE A 696 -1.44 -7.77 -32.25
C ILE A 696 -1.15 -9.12 -31.60
N ILE A 697 0.12 -9.44 -31.31
CA ILE A 697 0.52 -10.70 -30.66
C ILE A 697 -0.15 -10.86 -29.28
N TYR A 698 -0.33 -9.77 -28.54
CA TYR A 698 -0.98 -9.83 -27.23
C TYR A 698 -2.47 -10.14 -27.34
N MET A 699 -3.20 -9.54 -28.29
CA MET A 699 -4.59 -9.92 -28.60
C MET A 699 -4.69 -11.41 -28.96
N GLU A 700 -3.77 -11.92 -29.80
CA GLU A 700 -3.72 -13.33 -30.20
C GLU A 700 -3.52 -14.30 -29.02
N GLN A 701 -3.06 -13.85 -27.84
CA GLN A 701 -2.94 -14.73 -26.66
C GLN A 701 -4.29 -15.09 -26.02
N VAL A 702 -5.39 -14.39 -26.36
CA VAL A 702 -6.75 -14.72 -25.86
C VAL A 702 -7.25 -16.08 -26.36
N HIS A 703 -6.62 -16.62 -27.41
CA HIS A 703 -6.91 -17.93 -27.97
C HIS A 703 -6.12 -19.08 -27.33
N ARG A 704 -5.34 -18.86 -26.25
CA ARG A 704 -4.59 -19.92 -25.56
C ARG A 704 -5.39 -20.62 -24.45
N GLY A 705 -4.96 -21.83 -24.10
CA GLY A 705 -5.54 -22.63 -23.03
C GLY A 705 -6.71 -23.49 -23.49
N ILE A 706 -7.82 -23.45 -22.75
CA ILE A 706 -9.05 -24.20 -23.03
C ILE A 706 -10.24 -23.27 -23.20
N LYS A 707 -11.20 -23.65 -24.05
CA LYS A 707 -12.56 -23.07 -24.06
C LYS A 707 -13.61 -24.17 -24.20
N GLY A 708 -14.87 -23.87 -23.93
CA GLY A 708 -15.95 -24.86 -24.07
C GLY A 708 -17.26 -24.38 -23.47
N VAL A 709 -18.28 -25.24 -23.51
CA VAL A 709 -19.62 -24.92 -23.02
C VAL A 709 -20.07 -25.92 -21.95
N VAL A 710 -20.61 -25.40 -20.85
CA VAL A 710 -21.24 -26.15 -19.77
C VAL A 710 -22.74 -26.23 -20.02
N LYS A 711 -23.25 -27.42 -20.35
CA LYS A 711 -24.62 -27.67 -20.81
C LYS A 711 -25.39 -28.58 -19.83
N ASP A 712 -26.71 -28.39 -19.71
CA ASP A 712 -27.58 -29.37 -19.03
C ASP A 712 -27.72 -30.62 -19.90
N LYS A 713 -27.41 -31.80 -19.36
CA LYS A 713 -27.60 -33.07 -20.06
C LYS A 713 -29.06 -33.37 -20.42
N ASP A 714 -30.04 -32.78 -19.72
CA ASP A 714 -31.46 -33.01 -19.97
C ASP A 714 -32.07 -32.07 -21.03
N THR A 715 -31.47 -30.88 -21.25
CA THR A 715 -32.06 -29.84 -22.12
C THR A 715 -31.10 -29.17 -23.10
N GLU A 716 -29.81 -29.54 -23.09
CA GLU A 716 -28.70 -29.04 -23.92
C GLU A 716 -28.38 -27.54 -23.84
N ALA A 717 -29.28 -26.74 -23.26
CA ALA A 717 -29.06 -25.34 -22.90
C ALA A 717 -27.85 -25.15 -21.97
N GLY A 718 -27.18 -24.00 -22.13
CA GLY A 718 -26.07 -23.58 -21.29
C GLY A 718 -26.43 -23.35 -19.82
N ILE A 719 -25.43 -23.45 -18.96
CA ILE A 719 -25.53 -23.25 -17.50
C ILE A 719 -24.59 -22.11 -17.11
N ALA A 720 -25.13 -20.89 -17.01
CA ALA A 720 -24.42 -19.74 -16.49
C ALA A 720 -23.97 -19.90 -15.02
N ASP A 721 -22.95 -19.16 -14.60
CA ASP A 721 -22.37 -19.19 -13.25
C ASP A 721 -21.89 -20.59 -12.79
N ALA A 722 -21.75 -21.57 -13.70
CA ALA A 722 -21.05 -22.81 -13.37
C ALA A 722 -19.56 -22.51 -13.17
N ILE A 723 -19.02 -22.97 -12.04
CA ILE A 723 -17.63 -22.76 -11.63
C ILE A 723 -16.77 -23.85 -12.28
N ILE A 724 -15.76 -23.43 -13.04
CA ILE A 724 -14.75 -24.30 -13.63
C ILE A 724 -13.48 -24.20 -12.77
N LYS A 725 -13.14 -25.30 -12.08
CA LYS A 725 -11.90 -25.46 -11.32
C LYS A 725 -10.89 -26.24 -12.16
N VAL A 726 -9.64 -25.77 -12.20
CA VAL A 726 -8.46 -26.58 -12.53
C VAL A 726 -7.90 -27.14 -11.23
N ASP A 727 -7.64 -28.45 -11.14
CA ASP A 727 -7.39 -29.09 -9.83
C ASP A 727 -6.13 -28.57 -9.11
N ASP A 728 -5.07 -28.23 -9.87
CA ASP A 728 -3.78 -27.75 -9.36
C ASP A 728 -3.64 -26.21 -9.26
N ILE A 729 -4.64 -25.41 -9.68
CA ILE A 729 -4.57 -23.94 -9.66
C ILE A 729 -5.64 -23.37 -8.73
N ASP A 730 -5.22 -22.64 -7.70
CA ASP A 730 -6.10 -22.08 -6.66
C ASP A 730 -6.75 -20.73 -7.06
N HIS A 731 -7.26 -20.67 -8.30
CA HIS A 731 -8.08 -19.59 -8.83
C HIS A 731 -9.05 -20.19 -9.86
N HIS A 732 -10.34 -20.22 -9.55
CA HIS A 732 -11.37 -20.78 -10.45
C HIS A 732 -11.96 -19.68 -11.36
N ILE A 733 -12.70 -20.08 -12.40
CA ILE A 733 -13.46 -19.13 -13.24
C ILE A 733 -14.94 -19.51 -13.28
N ARG A 734 -15.77 -18.65 -13.87
CA ARG A 734 -17.18 -18.93 -14.14
C ARG A 734 -17.48 -18.95 -15.63
N SER A 735 -18.52 -19.69 -15.99
CA SER A 735 -19.14 -19.61 -17.30
C SER A 735 -20.01 -18.35 -17.45
N ALA A 736 -20.02 -17.81 -18.66
CA ALA A 736 -20.84 -16.67 -19.08
C ALA A 736 -22.32 -17.08 -19.24
N PHE A 737 -23.16 -16.15 -19.69
CA PHE A 737 -24.62 -16.29 -19.64
C PHE A 737 -25.19 -17.41 -20.52
N ASP A 738 -24.53 -17.76 -21.63
CA ASP A 738 -24.89 -18.90 -22.49
C ASP A 738 -24.14 -20.20 -22.09
N GLY A 739 -23.48 -20.21 -20.92
CA GLY A 739 -22.82 -21.37 -20.32
C GLY A 739 -21.42 -21.67 -20.85
N ASP A 740 -20.91 -20.86 -21.76
CA ASP A 740 -19.56 -20.92 -22.31
C ASP A 740 -18.50 -20.32 -21.38
N TYR A 741 -17.25 -20.75 -21.56
CA TYR A 741 -16.12 -20.31 -20.75
C TYR A 741 -14.80 -20.40 -21.52
N TRP A 742 -13.83 -19.61 -21.08
CA TRP A 742 -12.45 -19.59 -21.57
C TRP A 742 -11.54 -19.61 -20.34
N ARG A 743 -10.61 -20.56 -20.26
CA ARG A 743 -9.57 -20.58 -19.23
C ARG A 743 -8.20 -20.59 -19.89
N LEU A 744 -7.55 -19.43 -19.81
CA LEU A 744 -6.18 -19.24 -20.27
C LEU A 744 -5.23 -20.12 -19.43
N LEU A 745 -4.37 -20.87 -20.12
CA LEU A 745 -3.43 -21.85 -19.55
C LEU A 745 -2.21 -21.98 -20.46
N ASN A 746 -1.07 -22.35 -19.88
CA ASN A 746 0.12 -22.78 -20.61
C ASN A 746 -0.09 -24.21 -21.18
N PRO A 747 0.75 -24.67 -22.14
CA PRO A 747 0.69 -26.04 -22.64
C PRO A 747 0.92 -27.09 -21.54
N GLY A 748 0.07 -28.10 -21.48
CA GLY A 748 0.07 -29.12 -20.41
C GLY A 748 -1.23 -29.93 -20.31
N ASP A 749 -1.20 -31.03 -19.56
CA ASP A 749 -2.37 -31.87 -19.26
C ASP A 749 -3.04 -31.37 -17.96
N TYR A 750 -4.34 -31.02 -18.02
CA TYR A 750 -5.07 -30.43 -16.89
C TYR A 750 -6.34 -31.20 -16.53
N ASP A 751 -6.45 -31.54 -15.25
CA ASP A 751 -7.66 -32.13 -14.67
C ASP A 751 -8.63 -31.02 -14.22
N ILE A 752 -9.81 -30.99 -14.84
CA ILE A 752 -10.80 -29.92 -14.71
C ILE A 752 -12.08 -30.45 -14.08
N THR A 753 -12.52 -29.79 -13.01
CA THR A 753 -13.75 -30.10 -12.27
C THR A 753 -14.76 -28.96 -12.42
N VAL A 754 -15.91 -29.22 -13.03
CA VAL A 754 -17.00 -28.24 -13.20
C VAL A 754 -18.13 -28.50 -12.21
N THR A 755 -18.62 -27.43 -11.57
CA THR A 755 -19.68 -27.47 -10.55
C THR A 755 -20.71 -26.36 -10.77
N ALA A 756 -22.00 -26.60 -10.48
CA ALA A 756 -23.08 -25.61 -10.63
C ALA A 756 -24.21 -25.86 -9.61
N GLU A 757 -24.94 -24.82 -9.17
CA GLU A 757 -26.00 -25.02 -8.16
C GLU A 757 -27.11 -25.94 -8.69
N GLY A 758 -27.43 -26.97 -7.91
CA GLY A 758 -28.50 -27.91 -8.26
C GLY A 758 -28.09 -29.02 -9.23
N TYR A 759 -26.85 -29.06 -9.71
CA TYR A 759 -26.28 -30.13 -10.54
C TYR A 759 -25.32 -31.03 -9.75
N PHE A 760 -25.00 -32.21 -10.30
CA PHE A 760 -23.85 -33.01 -9.86
C PHE A 760 -22.57 -32.50 -10.54
N PRO A 761 -21.42 -32.50 -9.85
CA PRO A 761 -20.14 -32.10 -10.45
C PRO A 761 -19.70 -33.10 -11.52
N ALA A 762 -19.00 -32.61 -12.53
CA ALA A 762 -18.35 -33.41 -13.56
C ALA A 762 -16.84 -33.12 -13.56
N LYS A 763 -16.02 -34.15 -13.74
CA LYS A 763 -14.57 -34.01 -13.91
C LYS A 763 -14.13 -34.62 -15.24
N ARG A 764 -13.23 -33.93 -15.96
CA ARG A 764 -12.66 -34.31 -17.25
C ARG A 764 -11.20 -33.85 -17.30
N SER A 765 -10.34 -34.67 -17.88
CA SER A 765 -8.98 -34.25 -18.24
C SER A 765 -9.01 -33.64 -19.64
N CYS A 766 -8.41 -32.46 -19.82
CA CYS A 766 -8.21 -31.81 -21.11
C CYS A 766 -6.77 -31.30 -21.23
N ARG A 767 -6.22 -31.43 -22.43
CA ARG A 767 -4.81 -31.18 -22.74
C ARG A 767 -4.67 -29.91 -23.56
N VAL A 768 -3.83 -29.00 -23.14
CA VAL A 768 -3.49 -27.77 -23.87
C VAL A 768 -2.23 -28.03 -24.70
N GLU A 769 -2.35 -27.94 -26.03
CA GLU A 769 -1.21 -28.06 -26.94
C GLU A 769 -0.40 -26.76 -27.03
N TYR A 770 0.75 -26.81 -27.71
CA TYR A 770 1.61 -25.64 -27.95
C TYR A 770 1.06 -24.66 -29.01
N GLU A 771 0.10 -25.11 -29.82
CA GLU A 771 -0.51 -24.34 -30.91
C GLU A 771 -1.23 -23.07 -30.42
N HIS A 772 -1.62 -22.21 -31.36
CA HIS A 772 -2.25 -20.92 -31.07
C HIS A 772 -3.78 -21.02 -30.87
N TYR A 773 -4.34 -22.23 -30.91
CA TYR A 773 -5.78 -22.49 -30.83
C TYR A 773 -6.18 -23.09 -29.48
N PRO A 774 -7.35 -22.75 -28.92
CA PRO A 774 -7.77 -23.19 -27.60
C PRO A 774 -8.39 -24.59 -27.68
N THR A 775 -8.04 -25.48 -26.75
CA THR A 775 -8.60 -26.84 -26.75
C THR A 775 -10.06 -26.83 -26.29
N ILE A 776 -10.94 -27.41 -27.12
CA ILE A 776 -12.39 -27.47 -26.84
C ILE A 776 -12.70 -28.56 -25.80
N CYS A 777 -13.23 -28.15 -24.65
CA CYS A 777 -13.40 -28.98 -23.46
C CYS A 777 -14.84 -28.91 -22.90
N ASP A 778 -15.85 -29.24 -23.72
CA ASP A 778 -17.28 -29.21 -23.31
C ASP A 778 -17.62 -30.11 -22.10
N PHE A 779 -18.62 -29.68 -21.31
CA PHE A 779 -19.13 -30.38 -20.13
C PHE A 779 -20.66 -30.53 -20.16
N HIS A 780 -21.17 -31.73 -19.83
CA HIS A 780 -22.60 -31.99 -19.67
C HIS A 780 -22.93 -32.34 -18.22
N LEU A 781 -23.54 -31.41 -17.49
CA LEU A 781 -23.90 -31.60 -16.08
C LEU A 781 -25.26 -32.30 -15.94
N THR A 782 -25.47 -33.01 -14.83
CA THR A 782 -26.75 -33.70 -14.56
C THR A 782 -27.48 -33.10 -13.36
N LYS A 783 -28.74 -32.73 -13.54
CA LYS A 783 -29.56 -32.12 -12.48
C LYS A 783 -29.75 -33.07 -11.29
N THR A 784 -29.55 -32.55 -10.08
CA THR A 784 -29.81 -33.29 -8.85
C THR A 784 -31.30 -33.63 -8.69
N PRO A 785 -31.65 -34.71 -7.98
CA PRO A 785 -33.05 -35.05 -7.70
C PRO A 785 -33.83 -33.96 -6.94
N LYS A 786 -33.14 -33.06 -6.23
CA LYS A 786 -33.77 -31.89 -5.59
C LYS A 786 -34.20 -30.84 -6.62
N GLN A 787 -33.32 -30.52 -7.57
CA GLN A 787 -33.58 -29.51 -8.59
C GLN A 787 -34.60 -29.99 -9.62
N ARG A 788 -34.47 -31.24 -10.12
CA ARG A 788 -35.52 -31.86 -10.94
C ARG A 788 -36.89 -31.86 -10.26
N LEU A 789 -36.96 -32.08 -8.93
CA LEU A 789 -38.22 -31.99 -8.19
C LEU A 789 -38.76 -30.55 -8.08
N ARG A 790 -37.90 -29.54 -7.87
CA ARG A 790 -38.29 -28.12 -7.92
C ARG A 790 -38.89 -27.77 -9.29
N GLU A 791 -38.24 -28.18 -10.38
CA GLU A 791 -38.72 -27.92 -11.76
C GLU A 791 -40.04 -28.63 -12.06
N ILE A 792 -40.21 -29.89 -11.66
CA ILE A 792 -41.49 -30.61 -11.79
C ILE A 792 -42.61 -29.88 -11.04
N LEU A 793 -42.35 -29.43 -9.81
CA LEU A 793 -43.35 -28.69 -9.01
C LEU A 793 -43.67 -27.31 -9.62
N ALA A 794 -42.66 -26.59 -10.13
CA ALA A 794 -42.84 -25.30 -10.80
C ALA A 794 -43.65 -25.42 -12.10
N LYS A 795 -43.46 -26.52 -12.85
CA LYS A 795 -44.25 -26.86 -14.06
C LYS A 795 -45.62 -27.50 -13.74
N GLY A 796 -46.07 -27.46 -12.48
CA GLY A 796 -47.37 -28.02 -12.05
C GLY A 796 -47.47 -29.55 -12.09
N GLY A 797 -46.35 -30.25 -12.31
CA GLY A 797 -46.28 -31.69 -12.46
C GLY A 797 -46.53 -32.45 -11.15
N LYS A 798 -47.27 -33.55 -11.22
CA LYS A 798 -47.50 -34.44 -10.08
C LYS A 798 -46.19 -35.20 -9.76
N ILE A 799 -45.78 -35.17 -8.48
CA ILE A 799 -44.55 -35.83 -8.01
C ILE A 799 -44.56 -37.32 -8.40
N PRO A 800 -43.48 -37.86 -9.01
CA PRO A 800 -43.37 -39.28 -9.36
C PRO A 800 -43.69 -40.23 -8.21
N LYS A 801 -44.44 -41.31 -8.49
CA LYS A 801 -44.96 -42.25 -7.49
C LYS A 801 -43.85 -42.98 -6.73
N ASP A 802 -42.75 -43.32 -7.41
CA ASP A 802 -41.55 -43.92 -6.85
C ASP A 802 -40.86 -42.98 -5.84
N LEU A 803 -40.80 -41.68 -6.15
CA LEU A 803 -40.22 -40.66 -5.29
C LEU A 803 -41.11 -40.43 -4.06
N GLN A 804 -42.44 -40.42 -4.21
CA GLN A 804 -43.37 -40.41 -3.09
C GLN A 804 -43.18 -41.64 -2.18
N LEU A 805 -43.00 -42.84 -2.75
CA LEU A 805 -42.73 -44.07 -2.00
C LEU A 805 -41.38 -44.00 -1.25
N ARG A 806 -40.30 -43.54 -1.90
CA ARG A 806 -38.99 -43.31 -1.26
C ARG A 806 -39.06 -42.26 -0.14
N LEU A 807 -39.79 -41.15 -0.34
CA LEU A 807 -40.02 -40.13 0.70
C LEU A 807 -40.83 -40.68 1.87
N ARG A 808 -41.83 -41.53 1.62
CA ARG A 808 -42.60 -42.23 2.67
C ARG A 808 -41.72 -43.21 3.46
N GLN A 809 -40.88 -43.98 2.77
CA GLN A 809 -39.88 -44.87 3.40
C GLN A 809 -38.86 -44.08 4.24
N MET A 810 -38.35 -42.94 3.74
CA MET A 810 -37.43 -42.10 4.50
C MET A 810 -38.09 -41.43 5.72
N ARG A 811 -39.34 -40.97 5.60
CA ARG A 811 -40.13 -40.51 6.77
C ARG A 811 -40.30 -41.62 7.79
N ILE A 812 -40.61 -42.85 7.38
CA ILE A 812 -40.71 -44.02 8.27
C ILE A 812 -39.35 -44.38 8.90
N ARG A 813 -38.24 -44.32 8.16
CA ARG A 813 -36.88 -44.50 8.72
C ARG A 813 -36.53 -43.42 9.74
N LYS A 814 -36.81 -42.14 9.45
CA LYS A 814 -36.55 -41.02 10.38
C LYS A 814 -37.42 -41.14 11.63
N LEU A 815 -38.70 -41.49 11.50
CA LEU A 815 -39.59 -41.82 12.61
C LEU A 815 -39.03 -42.97 13.46
N ARG A 816 -38.68 -44.11 12.86
CA ARG A 816 -38.08 -45.25 13.56
C ARG A 816 -36.78 -44.86 14.29
N ALA A 817 -35.94 -44.02 13.69
CA ALA A 817 -34.74 -43.50 14.34
C ALA A 817 -35.07 -42.60 15.55
N THR A 818 -35.99 -41.64 15.40
CA THR A 818 -36.41 -40.78 16.53
C THR A 818 -37.12 -41.57 17.63
N THR A 819 -37.97 -42.55 17.30
CA THR A 819 -38.61 -43.43 18.28
C THR A 819 -37.58 -44.30 19.00
N LYS A 820 -36.56 -44.82 18.29
CA LYS A 820 -35.46 -45.57 18.92
C LYS A 820 -34.67 -44.69 19.90
N LEU A 821 -34.40 -43.43 19.54
CA LEU A 821 -33.67 -42.45 20.36
C LEU A 821 -34.51 -41.97 21.56
N ILE A 822 -35.83 -41.80 21.40
CA ILE A 822 -36.79 -41.52 22.49
C ILE A 822 -36.88 -42.72 23.45
N ASN A 823 -36.94 -43.95 22.93
CA ASN A 823 -36.97 -45.15 23.76
C ASN A 823 -35.65 -45.37 24.51
N GLN A 824 -34.50 -45.06 23.89
CA GLN A 824 -33.20 -45.04 24.57
C GLN A 824 -33.14 -43.97 25.68
N ARG A 825 -33.73 -42.78 25.48
CA ARG A 825 -33.86 -41.79 26.56
C ARG A 825 -34.78 -42.28 27.69
N ARG A 826 -35.92 -42.92 27.38
CA ARG A 826 -36.82 -43.52 28.37
C ARG A 826 -36.18 -44.68 29.16
N ALA A 827 -35.26 -45.41 28.56
CA ALA A 827 -34.49 -46.47 29.23
C ALA A 827 -33.32 -45.93 30.09
N GLY A 828 -33.04 -44.63 30.07
CA GLY A 828 -31.88 -44.00 30.71
C GLY A 828 -32.18 -43.13 31.93
N SER A 829 -33.39 -43.18 32.49
CA SER A 829 -33.80 -42.32 33.62
C SER A 829 -34.27 -43.15 34.82
N PRO A 830 -33.51 -43.19 35.93
CA PRO A 830 -34.01 -43.67 37.21
C PRO A 830 -35.09 -42.72 37.74
N ILE A 831 -36.31 -43.22 37.97
CA ILE A 831 -37.39 -42.42 38.56
C ILE A 831 -37.22 -42.42 40.09
N MET A 832 -36.69 -41.32 40.62
CA MET A 832 -36.55 -41.09 42.05
C MET A 832 -37.85 -40.50 42.63
N MET A 833 -38.73 -41.35 43.17
CA MET A 833 -39.88 -40.91 43.96
C MET A 833 -39.57 -40.90 45.46
N TRP A 834 -40.10 -39.89 46.16
CA TRP A 834 -40.11 -39.82 47.62
C TRP A 834 -41.31 -40.58 48.22
N PRO A 835 -41.25 -41.00 49.50
CA PRO A 835 -42.00 -42.17 49.96
C PRO A 835 -43.36 -41.88 50.61
N LYS A 836 -44.32 -42.79 50.42
CA LYS A 836 -45.43 -43.04 51.38
C LYS A 836 -45.80 -44.54 51.47
N PHE A 837 -45.59 -45.08 52.67
CA PHE A 837 -46.46 -46.03 53.39
C PHE A 837 -47.10 -47.26 52.70
N THR A 838 -46.50 -48.42 53.00
CA THR A 838 -47.11 -49.65 53.58
C THR A 838 -47.94 -50.66 52.76
N THR A 839 -47.87 -51.91 53.27
CA THR A 839 -48.81 -53.05 53.17
C THR A 839 -48.92 -53.91 51.88
N SER A 840 -48.06 -54.95 51.85
CA SER A 840 -48.45 -56.38 51.92
C SER A 840 -48.63 -57.27 50.66
N THR A 841 -48.45 -58.58 50.90
CA THR A 841 -48.93 -59.77 50.13
C THR A 841 -48.51 -60.00 48.66
N ALA A 842 -47.27 -60.49 48.47
CA ALA A 842 -46.91 -61.89 48.08
C ALA A 842 -47.56 -62.66 46.87
N VAL A 843 -46.94 -63.82 46.55
CA VAL A 843 -47.48 -65.05 45.88
C VAL A 843 -47.11 -65.38 44.39
N VAL A 844 -46.03 -66.19 44.22
CA VAL A 844 -45.98 -67.53 43.51
C VAL A 844 -45.74 -67.69 41.97
N THR A 845 -44.49 -68.08 41.60
CA THR A 845 -44.07 -69.12 40.60
C THR A 845 -44.29 -68.90 39.07
N LEU A 846 -43.77 -69.70 38.09
CA LEU A 846 -43.21 -71.09 38.07
C LEU A 846 -42.08 -71.33 37.01
N ARG A 847 -41.50 -72.54 36.97
CA ARG A 847 -40.29 -73.01 36.22
C ARG A 847 -40.59 -73.73 34.87
N MET A 848 -39.60 -73.86 33.95
CA MET A 848 -38.92 -75.14 33.57
C MET A 848 -37.91 -75.09 32.37
N CYS A 849 -36.73 -75.72 32.56
CA CYS A 849 -35.94 -76.74 31.77
C CYS A 849 -35.73 -76.63 30.21
N ARG A 850 -34.92 -77.45 29.47
CA ARG A 850 -34.04 -78.64 29.73
C ARG A 850 -32.91 -78.87 28.65
N PHE A 851 -31.68 -79.22 29.08
CA PHE A 851 -30.59 -80.09 28.53
C PHE A 851 -30.38 -80.49 27.01
N GLY A 852 -29.10 -80.73 26.62
CA GLY A 852 -28.64 -81.51 25.43
C GLY A 852 -27.09 -81.54 25.21
N ASN A 853 -26.47 -82.55 24.56
CA ASN A 853 -24.98 -82.76 24.57
C ASN A 853 -24.35 -83.58 23.37
N MET A 854 -23.04 -83.33 23.07
CA MET A 854 -21.93 -84.25 22.63
C MET A 854 -21.61 -84.73 21.15
N ALA A 855 -20.27 -84.93 20.88
CA ALA A 855 -19.57 -86.03 20.14
C ALA A 855 -18.88 -85.88 18.72
N THR A 856 -17.55 -85.60 18.72
CA THR A 856 -16.35 -86.22 18.03
C THR A 856 -16.32 -86.93 16.63
N LEU A 857 -15.29 -86.65 15.77
CA LEU A 857 -14.23 -87.60 15.25
C LEU A 857 -13.16 -86.99 14.24
N ARG A 858 -12.30 -87.82 13.57
CA ARG A 858 -10.96 -87.55 12.90
C ARG A 858 -10.74 -88.51 11.65
N PRO A 859 -9.60 -88.64 10.90
CA PRO A 859 -8.34 -87.83 10.66
C PRO A 859 -7.71 -87.83 9.18
N HIS A 860 -6.60 -87.06 8.98
CA HIS A 860 -5.37 -87.20 8.12
C HIS A 860 -5.24 -87.93 6.74
N ILE A 861 -4.34 -87.40 5.84
CA ILE A 861 -2.99 -87.98 5.47
C ILE A 861 -2.12 -87.10 4.49
N ARG A 862 -0.78 -86.97 4.77
CA ARG A 862 0.47 -86.69 3.94
C ARG A 862 0.49 -85.58 2.84
N SER A 863 1.60 -84.89 2.46
CA SER A 863 3.06 -84.73 2.85
C SER A 863 3.66 -83.49 2.08
N VAL A 864 4.95 -83.08 1.93
CA VAL A 864 6.33 -83.63 2.12
C VAL A 864 7.38 -82.61 2.70
N SER A 865 8.19 -81.90 1.88
CA SER A 865 9.42 -81.13 2.28
C SER A 865 9.79 -80.03 1.24
N GLN A 866 10.78 -79.11 1.38
CA GLN A 866 11.88 -78.86 2.35
C GLN A 866 11.84 -77.38 2.83
N GLY A 867 12.33 -77.00 4.01
CA GLY A 867 13.72 -76.55 4.26
C GLY A 867 13.69 -75.35 5.24
N PRO A 868 14.68 -75.13 6.15
CA PRO A 868 14.27 -74.99 7.55
C PRO A 868 14.72 -73.73 8.34
N SER A 869 14.06 -73.56 9.51
CA SER A 869 14.55 -72.99 10.79
C SER A 869 14.89 -71.48 10.87
N TYR A 870 14.79 -70.79 12.03
CA TYR A 870 14.21 -71.02 13.37
C TYR A 870 13.91 -69.60 13.96
N LEU A 871 13.00 -69.32 14.92
CA LEU A 871 12.19 -70.13 15.85
C LEU A 871 10.83 -69.41 16.14
N ASP A 872 9.78 -70.16 16.51
CA ASP A 872 8.38 -69.72 16.82
C ASP A 872 8.22 -69.39 18.35
N PRO A 873 7.04 -69.15 18.99
CA PRO A 873 5.68 -68.71 18.57
C PRO A 873 5.31 -67.29 19.09
N ARG A 874 4.22 -66.57 18.69
CA ARG A 874 2.74 -66.78 18.79
C ARG A 874 2.20 -66.86 20.24
N THR A 875 0.96 -66.47 20.62
CA THR A 875 -0.36 -66.50 19.93
C THR A 875 -1.39 -65.44 20.44
N HIS A 876 -2.32 -65.02 19.56
CA HIS A 876 -3.81 -64.85 19.68
C HIS A 876 -4.52 -64.38 21.01
N SER A 877 -5.68 -63.67 21.04
CA SER A 877 -6.55 -63.03 20.00
C SER A 877 -7.73 -62.21 20.63
N ILE A 878 -8.47 -61.45 19.80
CA ILE A 878 -9.84 -60.84 19.99
C ILE A 878 -9.98 -59.53 20.83
N ARG A 879 -11.04 -58.76 20.53
CA ARG A 879 -11.33 -57.33 20.89
C ARG A 879 -12.41 -57.22 22.00
N PRO A 880 -12.60 -56.07 22.71
CA PRO A 880 -13.56 -55.05 22.21
C PRO A 880 -13.38 -53.55 22.64
N LEU A 881 -14.00 -52.66 21.84
CA LEU A 881 -14.70 -51.38 22.15
C LEU A 881 -14.27 -50.38 23.28
N CYS A 882 -14.18 -49.11 22.84
CA CYS A 882 -14.69 -47.87 23.48
C CYS A 882 -13.93 -47.11 24.62
N ARG A 883 -13.54 -45.88 24.24
CA ARG A 883 -13.72 -44.58 24.96
C ARG A 883 -12.79 -44.17 26.14
N ILE A 884 -12.24 -42.95 25.94
CA ILE A 884 -12.05 -41.82 26.89
C ILE A 884 -10.80 -41.82 27.79
N SER A 885 -9.87 -40.92 27.40
CA SER A 885 -8.94 -40.15 28.26
C SER A 885 -7.86 -40.94 29.05
N PRO A 886 -6.94 -40.24 29.74
CA PRO A 886 -5.98 -39.29 29.16
C PRO A 886 -4.53 -39.67 29.50
N LEU A 887 -3.54 -39.20 28.74
CA LEU A 887 -2.12 -39.44 29.05
C LEU A 887 -1.30 -38.14 29.09
N LEU A 888 -1.01 -37.74 30.33
CA LEU A 888 0.18 -36.98 30.75
C LEU A 888 0.84 -37.78 31.87
N ALA A 889 2.17 -37.64 32.01
CA ALA A 889 3.08 -38.50 32.79
C ALA A 889 3.25 -39.94 32.24
N GLY A 890 4.46 -40.54 32.33
CA GLY A 890 5.72 -39.95 32.78
C GLY A 890 6.87 -40.96 32.91
N HIS A 891 8.05 -40.43 33.29
CA HIS A 891 9.26 -41.11 33.78
C HIS A 891 9.95 -42.23 32.97
N ALA A 892 11.26 -42.05 32.74
CA ALA A 892 12.28 -43.02 33.13
C ALA A 892 13.66 -42.33 33.26
N SER A 893 14.50 -42.76 34.20
CA SER A 893 15.85 -42.22 34.44
C SER A 893 16.93 -43.08 33.79
N ILE A 894 18.03 -42.49 33.32
CA ILE A 894 19.27 -43.21 32.95
C ILE A 894 20.49 -42.46 33.51
N THR A 895 21.39 -43.19 34.16
CA THR A 895 22.63 -42.67 34.78
C THR A 895 23.80 -42.69 33.79
N LEU A 896 24.86 -41.91 34.06
CA LEU A 896 25.93 -41.59 33.09
C LEU A 896 26.76 -42.78 32.56
N SER A 897 27.21 -42.63 31.32
CA SER A 897 28.59 -42.92 30.90
C SER A 897 29.00 -41.97 29.76
N PRO A 898 30.25 -41.48 29.71
CA PRO A 898 30.65 -40.38 28.84
C PRO A 898 31.07 -40.83 27.43
N GLY A 899 30.90 -39.96 26.41
CA GLY A 899 31.68 -40.07 25.18
C GLY A 899 30.97 -40.00 23.82
N ARG A 900 29.96 -39.14 23.61
CA ARG A 900 29.63 -38.64 22.25
C ARG A 900 28.86 -37.32 22.26
N GLN A 901 29.40 -36.32 21.56
CA GLN A 901 28.68 -35.12 21.14
C GLN A 901 27.70 -35.50 20.01
N PRO A 902 26.38 -35.29 20.14
CA PRO A 902 25.46 -35.43 19.01
C PRO A 902 25.68 -34.25 18.04
N LYS A 903 26.00 -34.54 16.78
CA LYS A 903 26.01 -33.50 15.74
C LYS A 903 24.58 -32.97 15.56
N ARG A 904 24.43 -31.64 15.49
CA ARG A 904 23.16 -30.97 15.21
C ARG A 904 22.72 -31.31 13.79
N THR A 905 21.80 -32.24 13.62
CA THR A 905 21.18 -32.56 12.33
C THR A 905 20.43 -31.32 11.85
N ILE A 906 20.75 -30.83 10.65
CA ILE A 906 20.06 -29.68 10.06
C ILE A 906 18.76 -30.19 9.44
N THR A 907 17.63 -29.94 10.09
CA THR A 907 16.30 -29.98 9.48
C THR A 907 15.97 -28.60 8.90
N THR A 908 15.42 -28.56 7.70
CA THR A 908 15.22 -27.34 6.92
C THR A 908 13.86 -26.69 7.21
N ASP A 909 13.71 -26.16 8.43
CA ASP A 909 12.61 -25.26 8.78
C ASP A 909 13.14 -23.82 8.94
N ARG A 910 12.34 -22.82 8.53
CA ARG A 910 12.66 -21.42 8.84
C ARG A 910 12.40 -21.18 10.34
N PRO A 911 13.29 -20.50 11.08
CA PRO A 911 13.02 -20.17 12.48
C PRO A 911 11.77 -19.30 12.58
N SER A 912 10.93 -19.58 13.57
CA SER A 912 9.71 -18.80 13.83
C SER A 912 10.07 -17.34 14.16
N TRP A 913 9.19 -16.39 13.87
CA TRP A 913 9.37 -14.98 14.28
C TRP A 913 9.65 -14.87 15.78
N TYR A 914 9.02 -15.73 16.58
CA TYR A 914 9.22 -15.81 18.03
C TYR A 914 10.64 -16.26 18.40
N GLU A 915 11.22 -17.17 17.62
CA GLU A 915 12.60 -17.65 17.81
C GLU A 915 13.60 -16.59 17.35
N SER A 916 13.35 -15.93 16.22
CA SER A 916 14.18 -14.81 15.74
C SER A 916 14.19 -13.62 16.71
N VAL A 917 13.09 -13.38 17.44
CA VAL A 917 13.05 -12.36 18.50
C VAL A 917 13.71 -12.87 19.79
N ALA A 918 13.62 -14.18 20.10
CA ALA A 918 14.31 -14.78 21.25
C ALA A 918 15.84 -14.88 21.08
N ASP A 919 16.34 -14.95 19.85
CA ASP A 919 17.76 -14.96 19.46
C ASP A 919 18.30 -13.54 19.15
N SER A 920 17.54 -12.50 19.51
CA SER A 920 17.89 -11.10 19.18
C SER A 920 18.87 -10.48 20.17
N THR A 921 19.73 -9.57 19.69
CA THR A 921 20.77 -8.94 20.52
C THR A 921 20.25 -8.20 21.78
N PRO A 922 19.05 -7.58 21.82
CA PRO A 922 18.51 -7.03 23.07
C PRO A 922 18.17 -8.11 24.12
N VAL A 923 17.80 -9.32 23.69
CA VAL A 923 17.55 -10.45 24.59
C VAL A 923 18.87 -10.93 25.19
N HIS A 924 19.91 -11.17 24.40
CA HIS A 924 21.22 -11.58 24.92
C HIS A 924 21.88 -10.53 25.85
N LEU A 925 21.73 -9.23 25.57
CA LEU A 925 22.15 -8.17 26.49
C LEU A 925 21.37 -8.23 27.82
N THR A 926 20.10 -8.64 27.78
CA THR A 926 19.26 -8.81 28.97
C THR A 926 19.61 -10.09 29.74
N GLU A 927 19.96 -11.19 29.07
CA GLU A 927 20.51 -12.42 29.67
C GLU A 927 21.81 -12.11 30.45
N GLN A 928 22.76 -11.41 29.80
CA GLN A 928 24.01 -11.00 30.43
C GLN A 928 23.75 -10.09 31.64
N LEU A 929 22.84 -9.11 31.53
CA LEU A 929 22.50 -8.22 32.64
C LEU A 929 21.91 -8.98 33.84
N LEU A 930 21.05 -9.97 33.61
CA LEU A 930 20.49 -10.81 34.69
C LEU A 930 21.56 -11.66 35.37
N VAL A 931 22.46 -12.28 34.60
CA VAL A 931 23.58 -13.08 35.12
C VAL A 931 24.57 -12.21 35.91
N SER A 932 24.98 -11.06 35.38
CA SER A 932 25.87 -10.14 36.08
C SER A 932 25.24 -9.53 37.33
N ALA A 933 23.93 -9.24 37.33
CA ALA A 933 23.22 -8.78 38.52
C ALA A 933 23.18 -9.86 39.62
N GLN A 934 23.00 -11.14 39.26
CA GLN A 934 23.05 -12.24 40.22
C GLN A 934 24.46 -12.44 40.77
N GLN A 935 25.48 -12.46 39.91
CA GLN A 935 26.89 -12.61 40.30
C GLN A 935 27.38 -11.46 41.20
N MET A 936 26.99 -10.22 40.90
CA MET A 936 27.39 -9.03 41.68
C MET A 936 26.68 -8.94 43.04
N THR A 937 25.44 -9.45 43.15
CA THR A 937 24.67 -9.39 44.41
C THR A 937 24.87 -10.62 45.30
N GLY A 938 25.31 -11.75 44.74
CA GLY A 938 25.45 -13.02 45.47
C GLY A 938 24.12 -13.62 45.97
N LEU A 939 22.99 -13.07 45.54
CA LEU A 939 21.66 -13.48 46.01
C LEU A 939 21.16 -14.76 45.30
N PRO A 940 20.25 -15.52 45.94
CA PRO A 940 19.46 -16.55 45.27
C PRO A 940 18.72 -16.00 44.05
N TRP A 941 18.52 -16.83 43.03
CA TRP A 941 17.97 -16.40 41.74
C TRP A 941 16.58 -15.77 41.85
N TRP A 942 15.70 -16.29 42.69
CA TRP A 942 14.38 -15.69 42.93
C TRP A 942 14.47 -14.24 43.43
N ALA A 943 15.41 -13.95 44.32
CA ALA A 943 15.64 -12.62 44.88
C ALA A 943 16.34 -11.70 43.86
N SER A 944 17.32 -12.22 43.11
CA SER A 944 18.00 -11.47 42.05
C SER A 944 17.02 -11.00 40.95
N ILE A 945 16.09 -11.87 40.53
CA ILE A 945 15.03 -11.52 39.55
C ILE A 945 14.14 -10.40 40.12
N MET A 946 13.71 -10.49 41.38
CA MET A 946 12.88 -9.45 42.01
C MET A 946 13.62 -8.12 42.16
N CYS A 947 14.87 -8.13 42.64
CA CYS A 947 15.68 -6.93 42.81
C CYS A 947 16.00 -6.24 41.48
N THR A 948 16.37 -7.01 40.44
CA THR A 948 16.63 -6.49 39.09
C THR A 948 15.37 -5.90 38.46
N THR A 949 14.21 -6.55 38.65
CA THR A 949 12.91 -6.05 38.19
C THR A 949 12.51 -4.74 38.87
N LEU A 950 12.74 -4.65 40.19
CA LEU A 950 12.52 -3.42 40.95
C LEU A 950 13.44 -2.31 40.43
N ALA A 951 14.74 -2.56 40.29
CA ALA A 951 15.72 -1.58 39.82
C ALA A 951 15.41 -1.06 38.41
N LEU A 952 15.16 -1.95 37.44
CA LEU A 952 14.86 -1.54 36.06
C LEU A 952 13.55 -0.75 35.97
N ARG A 953 12.50 -1.16 36.71
CA ARG A 953 11.24 -0.39 36.72
C ARG A 953 11.37 0.94 37.46
N THR A 954 12.07 1.03 38.59
CA THR A 954 12.24 2.31 39.32
C THR A 954 13.18 3.27 38.59
N ALA A 955 14.20 2.78 37.89
CA ALA A 955 15.13 3.61 37.11
C ALA A 955 14.54 4.08 35.77
N ILE A 956 13.77 3.23 35.06
CA ILE A 956 13.30 3.52 33.69
C ILE A 956 11.83 3.93 33.67
N THR A 957 10.93 3.11 34.23
CA THR A 957 9.48 3.32 34.05
C THR A 957 8.90 4.37 34.99
N LEU A 958 9.47 4.55 36.19
CA LEU A 958 9.00 5.60 37.12
C LEU A 958 9.32 7.03 36.63
N PRO A 959 10.52 7.39 36.16
CA PRO A 959 10.78 8.73 35.59
C PRO A 959 9.96 9.00 34.33
N LEU A 960 9.77 8.01 33.46
CA LEU A 960 8.89 8.12 32.30
C LEU A 960 7.41 8.29 32.71
N GLY A 961 6.97 7.60 33.76
CA GLY A 961 5.64 7.78 34.36
C GLY A 961 5.44 9.16 35.00
N VAL A 962 6.46 9.71 35.66
CA VAL A 962 6.47 11.10 36.15
C VAL A 962 6.41 12.09 35.00
N TYR A 963 7.21 11.90 33.94
CA TYR A 963 7.21 12.74 32.73
C TYR A 963 5.84 12.72 32.03
N GLN A 964 5.25 11.54 31.85
CA GLN A 964 3.90 11.36 31.32
C GLN A 964 2.85 12.04 32.22
N ALA A 965 2.96 11.91 33.54
CA ALA A 965 2.07 12.58 34.49
C ALA A 965 2.22 14.11 34.46
N ILE A 966 3.42 14.65 34.25
CA ILE A 966 3.66 16.10 34.08
C ILE A 966 3.01 16.60 32.78
N ILE A 967 3.13 15.87 31.67
CA ILE A 967 2.46 16.22 30.41
C ILE A 967 0.94 16.19 30.59
N ILE A 968 0.38 15.10 31.13
CA ILE A 968 -1.07 14.95 31.34
C ILE A 968 -1.61 16.01 32.31
N ALA A 969 -0.86 16.37 33.36
CA ALA A 969 -1.27 17.40 34.32
C ALA A 969 -1.19 18.83 33.73
N LYS A 970 -0.19 19.14 32.89
CA LYS A 970 -0.16 20.39 32.11
C LYS A 970 -1.37 20.53 31.19
N VAL A 971 -1.89 19.41 30.68
CA VAL A 971 -3.06 19.34 29.81
C VAL A 971 -4.40 19.44 30.58
N LEU A 972 -4.45 19.30 31.92
CA LEU A 972 -5.72 19.15 32.66
C LEU A 972 -5.80 19.86 34.03
N PRO A 973 -6.41 21.05 34.09
CA PRO A 973 -7.14 21.55 35.25
C PRO A 973 -8.65 21.30 35.07
N GLY A 974 -9.10 20.05 35.19
CA GLY A 974 -10.52 19.68 35.07
C GLY A 974 -10.73 18.17 34.99
N ALA A 975 -11.68 17.62 35.74
CA ALA A 975 -11.78 16.17 35.98
C ALA A 975 -12.67 15.39 34.97
N VAL A 976 -12.52 15.65 33.66
CA VAL A 976 -13.13 14.83 32.59
C VAL A 976 -12.13 14.52 31.48
N VAL A 977 -12.22 13.29 30.96
CA VAL A 977 -11.51 12.68 29.82
C VAL A 977 -10.80 13.67 28.87
N VAL A 978 -9.46 13.78 28.98
CA VAL A 978 -8.45 14.06 27.92
C VAL A 978 -8.62 15.32 27.03
N VAL A 979 -9.72 16.05 27.15
CA VAL A 979 -10.17 17.04 26.16
C VAL A 979 -10.12 18.47 26.70
N VAL A 980 -9.83 18.75 27.98
CA VAL A 980 -10.05 20.10 28.53
C VAL A 980 -8.98 21.15 28.16
N HIS A 981 -7.71 20.81 27.94
CA HIS A 981 -6.83 21.75 27.18
C HIS A 981 -7.28 21.88 25.73
N VAL A 982 -7.84 20.81 25.16
CA VAL A 982 -8.49 20.88 23.85
C VAL A 982 -9.79 21.71 23.93
N GLU A 983 -10.41 21.97 25.09
CA GLU A 983 -11.54 22.91 25.23
C GLU A 983 -11.08 24.37 25.32
N ALA A 984 -9.98 24.66 26.04
CA ALA A 984 -9.36 25.98 26.01
C ALA A 984 -8.88 26.29 24.58
N LEU A 985 -8.17 25.35 23.96
CA LEU A 985 -7.74 25.46 22.58
C LEU A 985 -8.93 25.41 21.61
N GLN A 986 -10.02 24.68 21.86
CA GLN A 986 -11.24 24.72 21.02
C GLN A 986 -11.99 26.03 21.19
N LYS A 987 -11.93 26.72 22.33
CA LYS A 987 -12.47 28.08 22.45
C LYS A 987 -11.64 29.05 21.62
N GLU A 988 -10.31 28.95 21.66
CA GLU A 988 -9.40 29.72 20.81
C GLU A 988 -9.63 29.39 19.31
N ILE A 989 -9.59 28.11 18.93
CA ILE A 989 -9.83 27.59 17.59
C ILE A 989 -11.26 27.91 17.11
N ALA A 990 -12.30 27.91 17.95
CA ALA A 990 -13.67 28.25 17.53
C ALA A 990 -13.91 29.77 17.45
N VAL A 991 -13.06 30.60 18.07
CA VAL A 991 -13.02 32.05 17.81
C VAL A 991 -12.24 32.32 16.52
N LEU A 992 -11.05 31.74 16.37
CA LEU A 992 -10.22 31.83 15.16
C LEU A 992 -10.95 31.26 13.93
N ALA A 993 -11.69 30.16 14.07
CA ALA A 993 -12.52 29.61 12.99
C ALA A 993 -13.71 30.51 12.64
N ARG A 994 -14.30 31.24 13.60
CA ARG A 994 -15.33 32.24 13.31
C ARG A 994 -14.74 33.44 12.55
N GLN A 995 -13.56 33.91 12.94
CA GLN A 995 -12.82 34.96 12.22
C GLN A 995 -12.39 34.51 10.82
N LEU A 996 -11.82 33.31 10.69
CA LEU A 996 -11.41 32.71 9.41
C LEU A 996 -12.60 32.47 8.47
N SER A 997 -13.74 32.01 9.01
CA SER A 997 -14.98 31.86 8.24
C SER A 997 -15.49 33.21 7.72
N PHE A 998 -15.44 34.25 8.56
CA PHE A 998 -15.80 35.62 8.15
C PHE A 998 -14.85 36.14 7.05
N GLU A 999 -13.54 36.07 7.23
CA GLU A 999 -12.55 36.46 6.22
C GLU A 999 -12.75 35.73 4.88
N ILE A 1000 -12.97 34.41 4.93
CA ILE A 1000 -13.19 33.62 3.71
C ILE A 1000 -14.53 34.00 3.07
N SER A 1001 -15.56 34.34 3.85
CA SER A 1001 -16.85 34.80 3.31
C SER A 1001 -16.77 36.19 2.62
N VAL A 1002 -15.85 37.05 3.06
CA VAL A 1002 -15.56 38.34 2.41
C VAL A 1002 -14.75 38.10 1.13
N LYS A 1003 -13.62 37.38 1.22
CA LYS A 1003 -12.77 37.04 0.07
C LYS A 1003 -13.53 36.24 -1.01
N ALA A 1004 -14.51 35.43 -0.60
CA ALA A 1004 -15.40 34.72 -1.51
C ALA A 1004 -16.34 35.65 -2.30
N LYS A 1005 -16.82 36.75 -1.70
CA LYS A 1005 -17.61 37.76 -2.41
C LYS A 1005 -16.75 38.60 -3.34
N GLU A 1006 -15.54 38.96 -2.91
CA GLU A 1006 -14.57 39.70 -3.73
C GLU A 1006 -14.07 38.91 -4.94
N LYS A 1007 -13.94 37.58 -4.81
CA LYS A 1007 -13.36 36.70 -5.84
C LYS A 1007 -14.34 35.67 -6.44
N GLY A 1008 -15.65 35.81 -6.19
CA GLY A 1008 -16.70 34.94 -6.75
C GLY A 1008 -16.55 33.45 -6.40
N TRP A 1009 -16.02 33.11 -5.24
CA TRP A 1009 -15.69 31.71 -4.90
C TRP A 1009 -16.94 30.86 -4.65
N SER A 1010 -16.93 29.63 -5.20
CA SER A 1010 -17.98 28.64 -4.92
C SER A 1010 -17.95 28.17 -3.46
N GLU A 1011 -19.08 27.65 -2.96
CA GLU A 1011 -19.16 27.15 -1.58
C GLU A 1011 -18.18 25.99 -1.32
N LYS A 1012 -17.95 25.12 -2.32
CA LYS A 1012 -16.92 24.05 -2.26
C LYS A 1012 -15.52 24.66 -2.09
N THR A 1013 -15.18 25.69 -2.87
CA THR A 1013 -13.89 26.43 -2.80
C THR A 1013 -13.69 27.08 -1.44
N CYS A 1014 -14.73 27.72 -0.89
CA CYS A 1014 -14.70 28.31 0.44
C CYS A 1014 -14.45 27.26 1.52
N ARG A 1015 -15.14 26.12 1.44
CA ARG A 1015 -15.02 24.99 2.37
C ARG A 1015 -13.64 24.34 2.33
N PHE A 1016 -12.98 24.29 1.16
CA PHE A 1016 -11.59 23.86 1.00
C PHE A 1016 -10.60 24.82 1.67
N HIS A 1017 -10.62 26.12 1.33
CA HIS A 1017 -9.72 27.09 1.95
C HIS A 1017 -9.92 27.20 3.46
N PHE A 1018 -11.15 27.06 3.94
CA PHE A 1018 -11.46 27.00 5.37
C PHE A 1018 -10.79 25.79 6.04
N LYS A 1019 -10.98 24.57 5.52
CA LYS A 1019 -10.31 23.36 6.04
C LYS A 1019 -8.78 23.49 5.99
N LYS A 1020 -8.20 23.97 4.88
CA LYS A 1020 -6.74 24.09 4.70
C LYS A 1020 -6.11 25.08 5.70
N ASN A 1021 -6.69 26.28 5.84
CA ASN A 1021 -6.20 27.28 6.77
C ASN A 1021 -6.44 26.89 8.24
N LEU A 1022 -7.59 26.27 8.56
CA LEU A 1022 -7.88 25.80 9.92
C LEU A 1022 -6.89 24.70 10.34
N LYS A 1023 -6.57 23.74 9.47
CA LYS A 1023 -5.56 22.69 9.75
C LYS A 1023 -4.18 23.30 10.05
N ARG A 1024 -3.78 24.35 9.34
CA ARG A 1024 -2.53 25.08 9.61
C ARG A 1024 -2.54 25.76 10.99
N ILE A 1025 -3.57 26.54 11.29
CA ILE A 1025 -3.70 27.25 12.59
C ILE A 1025 -3.70 26.25 13.76
N VAL A 1026 -4.41 25.13 13.65
CA VAL A 1026 -4.42 24.09 14.69
C VAL A 1026 -3.03 23.47 14.89
N SER A 1027 -2.27 23.26 13.81
CA SER A 1027 -0.90 22.75 13.89
C SER A 1027 0.06 23.76 14.54
N GLU A 1028 -0.06 25.05 14.21
CA GLU A 1028 0.73 26.13 14.80
C GLU A 1028 0.47 26.26 16.31
N LEU A 1029 -0.79 26.14 16.74
CA LEU A 1029 -1.18 26.11 18.15
C LEU A 1029 -0.59 24.89 18.90
N TYR A 1030 -0.63 23.69 18.32
CA TYR A 1030 -0.03 22.50 18.94
C TYR A 1030 1.50 22.59 19.07
N VAL A 1031 2.18 23.32 18.18
CA VAL A 1031 3.62 23.61 18.28
C VAL A 1031 3.89 24.68 19.35
N ARG A 1032 3.13 25.78 19.37
CA ARG A 1032 3.20 26.85 20.39
C ARG A 1032 3.12 26.27 21.80
N ASP A 1033 2.14 25.40 22.03
CA ASP A 1033 1.81 24.89 23.36
C ASP A 1033 2.44 23.50 23.65
N ASN A 1034 3.28 22.99 22.73
CA ASN A 1034 4.13 21.81 22.87
C ASN A 1034 3.39 20.51 23.27
N CYS A 1035 2.12 20.39 22.89
CA CYS A 1035 1.16 19.41 23.42
C CYS A 1035 0.92 18.18 22.51
N HIS A 1036 1.95 17.76 21.76
CA HIS A 1036 1.84 16.67 20.76
C HIS A 1036 1.49 15.30 21.38
N PRO A 1037 0.47 14.57 20.88
CA PRO A 1037 -0.09 13.38 21.54
C PRO A 1037 0.92 12.24 21.73
N PHE A 1038 1.85 12.04 20.77
CA PHE A 1038 2.88 10.99 20.87
C PHE A 1038 3.74 11.09 22.15
N LYS A 1039 3.95 12.30 22.68
CA LYS A 1039 4.73 12.52 23.92
C LYS A 1039 4.01 11.96 25.16
N ALA A 1040 2.67 11.84 25.11
CA ALA A 1040 1.87 11.24 26.17
C ALA A 1040 1.79 9.70 26.09
N SER A 1041 2.19 9.07 24.97
CA SER A 1041 2.24 7.61 24.81
C SER A 1041 3.62 6.98 25.09
N LEU A 1042 4.66 7.78 25.28
CA LEU A 1042 6.07 7.34 25.33
C LEU A 1042 6.36 6.20 26.33
N LEU A 1043 5.69 6.18 27.49
CA LEU A 1043 5.88 5.12 28.50
C LEU A 1043 5.57 3.72 27.94
N ILE A 1044 4.53 3.59 27.11
CA ILE A 1044 4.08 2.29 26.56
C ILE A 1044 5.16 1.72 25.63
N TRP A 1045 5.71 2.57 24.76
CA TRP A 1045 6.74 2.21 23.78
C TRP A 1045 8.08 1.79 24.40
N VAL A 1046 8.39 2.23 25.63
CA VAL A 1046 9.57 1.76 26.37
C VAL A 1046 9.24 0.54 27.25
N GLN A 1047 8.05 0.50 27.85
CA GLN A 1047 7.67 -0.57 28.77
C GLN A 1047 7.42 -1.91 28.07
N LEU A 1048 6.81 -1.91 26.88
CA LEU A 1048 6.46 -3.15 26.17
C LEU A 1048 7.71 -3.93 25.69
N PRO A 1049 8.69 -3.33 24.96
CA PRO A 1049 9.88 -4.06 24.51
C PRO A 1049 10.74 -4.55 25.68
N MET A 1050 10.91 -3.73 26.73
CA MET A 1050 11.64 -4.10 27.94
C MET A 1050 11.02 -5.34 28.62
N TRP A 1051 9.68 -5.42 28.68
CA TRP A 1051 9.00 -6.59 29.26
C TRP A 1051 9.14 -7.85 28.39
N VAL A 1052 9.10 -7.71 27.06
CA VAL A 1052 9.35 -8.83 26.14
C VAL A 1052 10.79 -9.35 26.29
N CYS A 1053 11.80 -8.47 26.27
CA CYS A 1053 13.20 -8.87 26.35
C CYS A 1053 13.54 -9.59 27.66
N LEU A 1054 13.06 -9.07 28.81
CA LEU A 1054 13.23 -9.74 30.11
C LEU A 1054 12.52 -11.10 30.19
N SER A 1055 11.35 -11.22 29.56
CA SER A 1055 10.61 -12.49 29.51
C SER A 1055 11.33 -13.55 28.67
N LEU A 1056 11.87 -13.17 27.51
CA LEU A 1056 12.60 -14.08 26.62
C LEU A 1056 13.98 -14.45 27.17
N ALA A 1057 14.70 -13.51 27.80
CA ALA A 1057 15.96 -13.80 28.47
C ALA A 1057 15.79 -14.84 29.58
N LEU A 1058 14.75 -14.70 30.42
CA LEU A 1058 14.45 -15.68 31.46
C LEU A 1058 14.00 -17.03 30.89
N ARG A 1059 13.28 -17.06 29.75
CA ARG A 1059 12.99 -18.30 29.02
C ARG A 1059 14.27 -19.00 28.58
N ASN A 1060 15.16 -18.30 27.88
CA ASN A 1060 16.37 -18.87 27.31
C ASN A 1060 17.33 -19.39 28.40
N LEU A 1061 17.47 -18.65 29.51
CA LEU A 1061 18.21 -19.07 30.72
C LEU A 1061 17.58 -20.28 31.43
N SER A 1062 16.26 -20.47 31.32
CA SER A 1062 15.55 -21.60 31.94
C SER A 1062 15.45 -22.84 31.05
N LEU A 1063 15.86 -22.75 29.78
CA LEU A 1063 15.81 -23.82 28.79
C LEU A 1063 17.21 -24.19 28.22
N GLY A 1064 18.29 -23.64 28.78
CA GLY A 1064 19.67 -23.92 28.34
C GLY A 1064 20.00 -23.45 26.92
N MET A 1065 19.24 -22.51 26.34
CA MET A 1065 19.36 -22.15 24.91
C MET A 1065 20.22 -20.91 24.62
N GLY A 1066 20.67 -20.18 25.64
CA GLY A 1066 21.51 -18.98 25.48
C GLY A 1066 23.02 -19.26 25.50
N HIS A 1067 23.83 -18.30 25.04
CA HIS A 1067 25.30 -18.36 25.05
C HIS A 1067 25.92 -18.15 26.45
N VAL A 1068 25.38 -18.80 27.49
CA VAL A 1068 25.71 -18.59 28.91
C VAL A 1068 26.26 -19.90 29.52
N PRO A 1069 27.25 -19.87 30.45
CA PRO A 1069 27.80 -21.09 31.03
C PRO A 1069 26.77 -21.93 31.81
N LEU A 1070 26.84 -23.27 31.71
CA LEU A 1070 25.97 -24.24 32.41
C LEU A 1070 25.87 -24.01 33.94
N ALA A 1071 26.88 -23.38 34.55
CA ALA A 1071 26.84 -23.02 35.97
C ALA A 1071 25.68 -22.08 36.33
N SER A 1072 25.22 -21.24 35.39
CA SER A 1072 24.06 -20.37 35.61
C SER A 1072 22.75 -21.15 35.57
N GLU A 1073 22.59 -22.10 34.64
CA GLU A 1073 21.41 -22.97 34.51
C GLU A 1073 21.21 -23.83 35.77
N ALA A 1074 22.28 -24.50 36.24
CA ALA A 1074 22.28 -25.22 37.51
C ALA A 1074 21.94 -24.32 38.71
N GLY A 1075 22.30 -23.04 38.63
CA GLY A 1075 21.92 -22.01 39.61
C GLY A 1075 20.43 -21.70 39.62
N LEU A 1076 19.75 -21.65 38.46
CA LEU A 1076 18.29 -21.46 38.41
C LEU A 1076 17.56 -22.68 38.98
N ALA A 1077 17.98 -23.88 38.62
CA ALA A 1077 17.36 -25.14 39.06
C ALA A 1077 17.47 -25.37 40.59
N THR A 1078 18.51 -24.84 41.23
CA THR A 1078 18.73 -24.94 42.69
C THR A 1078 18.42 -23.65 43.47
N GLY A 1079 18.09 -22.56 42.78
CA GLY A 1079 18.00 -21.20 43.33
C GLY A 1079 16.59 -20.67 43.60
N GLY A 1080 15.60 -21.55 43.69
CA GLY A 1080 14.20 -21.21 44.03
C GLY A 1080 13.94 -20.99 45.52
N ALA A 1081 12.66 -20.96 45.91
CA ALA A 1081 12.24 -20.75 47.29
C ALA A 1081 10.80 -21.24 47.58
N LEU A 1082 10.50 -21.44 48.86
CA LEU A 1082 9.14 -21.73 49.36
C LEU A 1082 8.52 -22.96 48.67
N TRP A 1083 7.49 -22.75 47.84
CA TRP A 1083 6.78 -23.80 47.11
C TRP A 1083 7.26 -23.99 45.66
N PHE A 1084 8.22 -23.20 45.20
CA PHE A 1084 8.86 -23.28 43.89
C PHE A 1084 10.39 -23.48 44.07
N PRO A 1085 10.86 -24.69 44.40
CA PRO A 1085 12.28 -24.96 44.67
C PRO A 1085 13.15 -24.86 43.40
N ASP A 1086 12.56 -25.15 42.24
CA ASP A 1086 13.18 -25.07 40.91
C ASP A 1086 12.50 -23.94 40.12
N LEU A 1087 13.30 -23.01 39.57
CA LEU A 1087 12.80 -21.88 38.79
C LEU A 1087 12.59 -22.19 37.29
N THR A 1088 13.12 -23.31 36.80
CA THR A 1088 13.01 -23.75 35.40
C THR A 1088 11.65 -24.41 35.10
N LEU A 1089 11.06 -25.07 36.09
CA LEU A 1089 9.77 -25.74 35.98
C LEU A 1089 8.58 -24.77 36.17
N PRO A 1090 7.41 -25.02 35.54
CA PRO A 1090 6.19 -24.24 35.79
C PRO A 1090 5.63 -24.40 37.21
N ASP A 1091 4.89 -23.39 37.70
CA ASP A 1091 4.30 -23.40 39.06
C ASP A 1091 3.14 -24.39 39.17
N SER A 1092 3.46 -25.61 39.62
CA SER A 1092 2.51 -26.70 39.88
C SER A 1092 1.43 -26.36 40.92
N THR A 1093 1.61 -25.31 41.73
CA THR A 1093 0.64 -24.85 42.74
C THR A 1093 -0.35 -23.81 42.21
N TRP A 1094 -0.09 -23.24 41.03
CA TRP A 1094 -0.85 -22.14 40.41
C TRP A 1094 -0.91 -20.84 41.24
N ILE A 1095 -0.16 -20.73 42.35
CA ILE A 1095 -0.20 -19.57 43.25
C ILE A 1095 0.33 -18.31 42.54
N MET A 1096 1.44 -18.40 41.81
CA MET A 1096 2.01 -17.25 41.07
C MET A 1096 1.13 -16.84 39.87
N PRO A 1097 0.67 -17.75 38.98
CA PRO A 1097 -0.28 -17.44 37.91
C PRO A 1097 -1.56 -16.75 38.38
N VAL A 1098 -2.21 -17.26 39.43
CA VAL A 1098 -3.45 -16.67 39.96
C VAL A 1098 -3.18 -15.31 40.61
N SER A 1099 -2.08 -15.17 41.35
CA SER A 1099 -1.69 -13.89 41.97
C SER A 1099 -1.42 -12.81 40.91
N LEU A 1100 -0.77 -13.17 39.78
CA LEU A 1100 -0.53 -12.27 38.66
C LEU A 1100 -1.83 -11.77 38.03
N GLY A 1101 -2.78 -12.67 37.76
CA GLY A 1101 -4.10 -12.33 37.22
C GLY A 1101 -4.88 -11.39 38.15
N LEU A 1102 -4.90 -11.69 39.46
CA LEU A 1102 -5.55 -10.86 40.48
C LEU A 1102 -4.94 -9.45 40.58
N ILE A 1103 -3.61 -9.31 40.52
CA ILE A 1103 -2.93 -8.01 40.60
C ILE A 1103 -3.16 -7.19 39.32
N ASN A 1104 -3.13 -7.82 38.14
CA ASN A 1104 -3.44 -7.15 36.87
C ASN A 1104 -4.91 -6.67 36.82
N LEU A 1105 -5.83 -7.48 37.33
CA LEU A 1105 -7.25 -7.09 37.48
C LEU A 1105 -7.42 -5.96 38.49
N LEU A 1106 -6.69 -5.98 39.61
CA LEU A 1106 -6.70 -4.92 40.62
C LEU A 1106 -6.18 -3.58 40.07
N ILE A 1107 -5.08 -3.59 39.30
CA ILE A 1107 -4.58 -2.40 38.57
C ILE A 1107 -5.67 -1.86 37.62
N THR A 1108 -6.35 -2.76 36.90
CA THR A 1108 -7.41 -2.42 35.95
C THR A 1108 -8.61 -1.77 36.66
N GLU A 1109 -9.04 -2.27 37.81
CA GLU A 1109 -10.13 -1.65 38.58
C GLU A 1109 -9.71 -0.33 39.26
N ILE A 1110 -8.47 -0.23 39.75
CA ILE A 1110 -7.91 1.02 40.30
C ILE A 1110 -7.82 2.12 39.23
N PHE A 1111 -7.75 1.76 37.94
CA PHE A 1111 -7.89 2.68 36.81
C PHE A 1111 -9.37 2.95 36.44
N ALA A 1112 -10.22 1.91 36.38
CA ALA A 1112 -11.63 2.05 36.04
C ALA A 1112 -12.43 2.88 37.06
N LEU A 1113 -12.11 2.75 38.35
CA LEU A 1113 -12.70 3.54 39.44
C LEU A 1113 -12.37 5.05 39.38
N ARG A 1114 -11.44 5.48 38.51
CA ARG A 1114 -11.12 6.91 38.32
C ARG A 1114 -12.13 7.64 37.42
N GLN A 1115 -12.96 6.93 36.66
CA GLN A 1115 -13.78 7.52 35.60
C GLN A 1115 -15.24 7.63 36.05
N LEU A 1116 -15.67 8.85 36.40
CA LEU A 1116 -17.05 9.15 36.82
C LEU A 1116 -18.05 8.93 35.67
N GLU A 1117 -17.70 9.31 34.43
CA GLU A 1117 -18.47 8.96 33.22
C GLU A 1117 -17.56 8.42 32.10
N PRO A 1118 -17.46 7.08 31.93
CA PRO A 1118 -16.66 6.48 30.87
C PRO A 1118 -17.42 6.37 29.53
N SER A 1119 -16.76 6.77 28.44
CA SER A 1119 -17.25 6.70 27.06
C SER A 1119 -17.47 5.27 26.56
N LYS A 1120 -18.30 5.09 25.52
CA LYS A 1120 -18.57 3.77 24.88
C LYS A 1120 -17.28 3.03 24.50
N PHE A 1121 -16.33 3.73 23.87
CA PHE A 1121 -15.04 3.15 23.49
C PHE A 1121 -14.17 2.77 24.72
N GLN A 1122 -14.14 3.63 25.75
CA GLN A 1122 -13.41 3.36 26.98
C GLN A 1122 -13.98 2.16 27.76
N LYS A 1123 -15.31 1.98 27.77
CA LYS A 1123 -15.98 0.79 28.32
C LYS A 1123 -15.55 -0.49 27.61
N TYR A 1124 -15.46 -0.47 26.27
CA TYR A 1124 -14.96 -1.60 25.47
C TYR A 1124 -13.50 -1.94 25.82
N VAL A 1125 -12.59 -0.96 25.75
CA VAL A 1125 -11.15 -1.14 26.06
C VAL A 1125 -10.94 -1.65 27.50
N THR A 1126 -11.69 -1.13 28.47
CA THR A 1126 -11.57 -1.59 29.87
C THR A 1126 -12.02 -3.05 30.02
N ASN A 1127 -13.08 -3.46 29.32
CA ASN A 1127 -13.54 -4.86 29.34
C ASN A 1127 -12.57 -5.81 28.62
N PHE A 1128 -11.93 -5.37 27.54
CA PHE A 1128 -10.88 -6.13 26.85
C PHE A 1128 -9.67 -6.40 27.76
N ILE A 1129 -9.20 -5.39 28.51
CA ILE A 1129 -8.08 -5.54 29.46
C ILE A 1129 -8.44 -6.45 30.64
N ARG A 1130 -9.70 -6.43 31.12
CA ARG A 1130 -10.21 -7.42 32.09
C ARG A 1130 -10.12 -8.85 31.53
N GLY A 1131 -10.49 -9.06 30.27
CA GLY A 1131 -10.36 -10.35 29.58
C GLY A 1131 -8.92 -10.85 29.53
N ILE A 1132 -7.99 -10.00 29.08
CA ILE A 1132 -6.54 -10.31 29.06
C ILE A 1132 -6.04 -10.68 30.47
N SER A 1133 -6.46 -9.96 31.50
CA SER A 1133 -6.04 -10.23 32.89
C SER A 1133 -6.42 -11.63 33.39
N LEU A 1134 -7.49 -12.23 32.84
CA LEU A 1134 -7.90 -13.61 33.12
C LEU A 1134 -7.17 -14.61 32.20
N VAL A 1135 -7.00 -14.30 30.92
CA VAL A 1135 -6.30 -15.15 29.93
C VAL A 1135 -4.80 -15.30 30.27
N MET A 1136 -4.19 -14.33 30.94
CA MET A 1136 -2.81 -14.44 31.42
C MET A 1136 -2.60 -15.51 32.51
N ILE A 1137 -3.66 -15.99 33.18
CA ILE A 1137 -3.54 -17.03 34.23
C ILE A 1137 -3.12 -18.39 33.63
N PRO A 1138 -3.84 -19.01 32.67
CA PRO A 1138 -3.40 -20.27 32.05
C PRO A 1138 -2.08 -20.10 31.29
N ILE A 1139 -1.79 -18.95 30.69
CA ILE A 1139 -0.49 -18.68 30.05
C ILE A 1139 0.63 -18.71 31.09
N ALA A 1140 0.49 -18.01 32.22
CA ALA A 1140 1.48 -18.02 33.29
C ALA A 1140 1.66 -19.39 33.96
N ALA A 1141 0.66 -20.28 33.89
CA ALA A 1141 0.75 -21.66 34.37
C ALA A 1141 1.51 -22.62 33.43
N THR A 1142 1.86 -22.20 32.21
CA THR A 1142 2.58 -23.02 31.22
C THR A 1142 4.05 -22.63 31.03
N VAL A 1143 4.48 -21.47 31.56
CA VAL A 1143 5.86 -20.97 31.46
C VAL A 1143 6.70 -21.34 32.69
N PRO A 1144 8.04 -21.36 32.59
CA PRO A 1144 8.95 -21.48 33.74
C PRO A 1144 8.61 -20.52 34.90
N SER A 1145 8.79 -20.99 36.14
CA SER A 1145 8.54 -20.20 37.35
C SER A 1145 9.36 -18.91 37.41
N SER A 1146 10.55 -18.89 36.81
CA SER A 1146 11.38 -17.68 36.61
C SER A 1146 10.62 -16.55 35.90
N MET A 1147 9.90 -16.86 34.81
CA MET A 1147 9.10 -15.92 34.03
C MET A 1147 7.84 -15.49 34.79
N ALA A 1148 7.14 -16.45 35.43
CA ALA A 1148 5.96 -16.15 36.23
C ALA A 1148 6.29 -15.23 37.42
N LEU A 1149 7.43 -15.45 38.09
CA LEU A 1149 7.96 -14.60 39.16
C LEU A 1149 8.36 -13.21 38.64
N TYR A 1150 8.97 -13.11 37.45
CA TYR A 1150 9.26 -11.83 36.80
C TYR A 1150 7.98 -11.04 36.49
N TRP A 1151 6.95 -11.70 35.94
CA TRP A 1151 5.66 -11.06 35.63
C TRP A 1151 4.94 -10.61 36.91
N LEU A 1152 4.90 -11.46 37.94
CA LEU A 1152 4.28 -11.15 39.23
C LEU A 1152 4.96 -9.96 39.92
N SER A 1153 6.28 -10.00 40.07
CA SER A 1153 7.06 -8.90 40.67
C SER A 1153 6.99 -7.62 39.84
N SER A 1154 7.00 -7.73 38.50
CA SER A 1154 6.73 -6.62 37.57
C SER A 1154 5.39 -5.93 37.86
N SER A 1155 4.32 -6.70 38.00
CA SER A 1155 2.98 -6.16 38.26
C SER A 1155 2.81 -5.61 39.67
N CYS A 1156 3.45 -6.21 40.69
CA CYS A 1156 3.55 -5.62 42.03
C CYS A 1156 4.20 -4.22 42.01
N VAL A 1157 5.35 -4.08 41.34
CA VAL A 1157 6.04 -2.79 41.21
C VAL A 1157 5.21 -1.81 40.36
N GLY A 1158 4.52 -2.29 39.32
CA GLY A 1158 3.59 -1.48 38.52
C GLY A 1158 2.42 -0.93 39.33
N LEU A 1159 1.82 -1.73 40.21
CA LEU A 1159 0.80 -1.30 41.17
C LEU A 1159 1.37 -0.28 42.17
N ALA A 1160 2.55 -0.55 42.73
CA ALA A 1160 3.22 0.36 43.65
C ALA A 1160 3.51 1.74 43.02
N HIS A 1161 4.01 1.79 41.78
CA HIS A 1161 4.20 3.05 41.05
C HIS A 1161 2.88 3.79 40.78
N ASN A 1162 1.81 3.06 40.41
CA ASN A 1162 0.48 3.65 40.18
C ASN A 1162 -0.15 4.22 41.45
N LEU A 1163 0.18 3.69 42.62
CA LEU A 1163 -0.22 4.24 43.93
C LEU A 1163 0.68 5.41 44.33
N LEU A 1164 2.00 5.29 44.15
CA LEU A 1164 2.98 6.33 44.47
C LEU A 1164 2.73 7.63 43.67
N LEU A 1165 2.41 7.53 42.37
CA LEU A 1165 2.05 8.66 41.51
C LEU A 1165 0.71 9.36 41.89
N ARG A 1166 -0.10 8.73 42.76
CA ARG A 1166 -1.32 9.31 43.35
C ARG A 1166 -1.06 9.97 44.72
N SER A 1167 0.07 9.69 45.38
CA SER A 1167 0.41 10.29 46.69
C SER A 1167 0.60 11.80 46.57
N PRO A 1168 -0.17 12.65 47.29
CA PRO A 1168 -0.03 14.10 47.19
C PRO A 1168 1.37 14.60 47.54
N ARG A 1169 2.04 13.94 48.52
CA ARG A 1169 3.44 14.23 48.88
C ARG A 1169 4.40 13.93 47.73
N PHE A 1170 4.25 12.79 47.05
CA PHE A 1170 5.12 12.41 45.92
C PHE A 1170 4.89 13.29 44.70
N ARG A 1171 3.62 13.63 44.40
CA ARG A 1171 3.25 14.58 43.34
C ARG A 1171 3.91 15.94 43.55
N SER A 1172 3.89 16.45 44.79
CA SER A 1172 4.58 17.68 45.20
C SER A 1172 6.11 17.60 45.02
N VAL A 1173 6.76 16.54 45.54
CA VAL A 1173 8.22 16.32 45.39
C VAL A 1173 8.63 16.25 43.91
N CYS A 1174 7.86 15.57 43.08
CA CYS A 1174 8.12 15.45 41.63
C CYS A 1174 7.66 16.67 40.81
N ARG A 1175 7.20 17.75 41.46
CA ARG A 1175 6.66 18.97 40.82
C ARG A 1175 5.55 18.70 39.78
N ILE A 1176 4.75 17.66 40.01
CA ILE A 1176 3.60 17.34 39.16
C ILE A 1176 2.47 18.33 39.51
N PRO A 1177 1.93 19.10 38.54
CA PRO A 1177 0.84 20.04 38.79
C PRO A 1177 -0.38 19.35 39.42
N PRO A 1178 -1.05 19.99 40.41
CA PRO A 1178 -2.30 19.48 40.96
C PRO A 1178 -3.42 19.59 39.92
N THR A 1179 -4.29 18.59 39.88
CA THR A 1179 -5.44 18.52 38.97
C THR A 1179 -6.74 18.48 39.78
N HIS A 1180 -7.86 18.91 39.20
CA HIS A 1180 -9.18 18.87 39.86
C HIS A 1180 -9.68 17.43 40.17
N SER A 1181 -8.94 16.39 39.79
CA SER A 1181 -9.21 14.99 40.15
C SER A 1181 -8.41 14.49 41.37
N ASP A 1182 -7.51 15.32 41.92
CA ASP A 1182 -6.60 14.93 43.00
C ASP A 1182 -7.24 15.21 44.36
N SER A 1183 -7.73 14.16 45.02
CA SER A 1183 -8.17 14.20 46.42
C SER A 1183 -6.98 14.28 47.39
N GLU A 1184 -7.21 14.86 48.58
CA GLU A 1184 -6.25 14.81 49.69
C GLU A 1184 -6.13 13.41 50.31
N THR A 1185 -7.17 12.56 50.18
CA THR A 1185 -7.23 11.22 50.79
C THR A 1185 -7.36 10.07 49.77
N PRO A 1186 -6.58 10.03 48.67
CA PRO A 1186 -6.88 9.21 47.50
C PRO A 1186 -7.00 7.70 47.79
N TYR A 1187 -6.28 7.19 48.79
CA TYR A 1187 -6.39 5.78 49.20
C TYR A 1187 -7.71 5.43 49.92
N LYS A 1188 -8.26 6.36 50.71
CA LYS A 1188 -9.59 6.18 51.35
C LYS A 1188 -10.69 6.20 50.30
N ASP A 1189 -10.57 7.10 49.33
CA ASP A 1189 -11.56 7.32 48.29
C ASP A 1189 -11.61 6.12 47.32
N ILE A 1190 -10.45 5.55 46.95
CA ILE A 1190 -10.37 4.29 46.19
C ILE A 1190 -11.03 3.14 46.97
N ALA A 1191 -10.76 3.01 48.27
CA ALA A 1191 -11.38 1.97 49.10
C ALA A 1191 -12.90 2.14 49.19
N ALA A 1192 -13.39 3.36 49.44
CA ALA A 1192 -14.82 3.67 49.48
C ALA A 1192 -15.52 3.40 48.15
N ALA A 1193 -14.91 3.79 47.02
CA ALA A 1193 -15.45 3.55 45.68
C ALA A 1193 -15.42 2.06 45.29
N PHE A 1194 -14.40 1.30 45.72
CA PHE A 1194 -14.33 -0.15 45.52
C PHE A 1194 -15.45 -0.87 46.32
N VAL A 1195 -15.60 -0.53 47.60
CA VAL A 1195 -16.68 -1.07 48.47
C VAL A 1195 -18.06 -0.74 47.88
N ALA A 1196 -18.29 0.52 47.49
CA ALA A 1196 -19.56 0.96 46.92
C ALA A 1196 -19.93 0.33 45.56
N LYS A 1197 -18.96 -0.24 44.84
CA LYS A 1197 -19.14 -0.87 43.53
C LYS A 1197 -19.26 -2.41 43.58
N TYR A 1198 -18.68 -3.06 44.61
CA TYR A 1198 -18.51 -4.52 44.65
C TYR A 1198 -19.00 -5.21 45.93
N ILE A 1199 -19.31 -4.47 47.00
CA ILE A 1199 -19.64 -5.02 48.33
C ILE A 1199 -21.02 -4.50 48.81
N LYS A 1200 -21.74 -3.76 47.97
CA LYS A 1200 -22.98 -3.04 48.31
C LYS A 1200 -24.15 -3.44 47.42
#